data_AF-A0A496AVD4-F1
#
_entry.id   AF-A0A496AVD4-F1
#
_cell.length_a   1.000
_cell.length_b   1.000
_cell.length_c   1.000
_cell.angle_alpha   90.00
_cell.angle_beta   90.00
_cell.angle_gamma   90.00
#
_symmetry.space_group_name_H-M   'P 1'
#
loop_
_entity.id
_entity.type
_entity.pdbx_description
1 polymer ?
#
loop_
_entity_poly.entity_id
_entity_poly.type
_entity_poly.pdbx_seq_one_letter_code
_entity_poly.pdbx_strand_id
1 'polypeptide(L)'
;MQLETEGKYMKRWKYFITISCLLIFNIYCQNVDAQQNLAQQAYAIFEQSCLICHGENGAHRETLIIEHTSLIADGKVIPGDPDGSVFYQRLIETNPALRMPQGQPPLDPAAIKTIEQWILAGAPDWDAGPRPETDFITTDVMLQTIENHVNSLSSRDRSFARYFTLTHLYNAGDTTETLNAYRRGLSKLINSLSWGREVVRPMPIDAEETIYYIDLRDYEWDVRNDAWTLIEEAYPYKMTFDAPTQTDLREKLTILQQQMNCEVPFVYVDWFLATASLPPLYHDILALPQTDRELEEALDVFVADNLQNAPGKRVWRAGFNESGVSRHNRVVERHSSSYGAYWKSYDFGGSADIQNIFTHPIDFTHDGGEIIFNLPNGLQAYFLVDGEGNRLDEAPISIVSYPGPGDPTVRNGLSCIGCHTQGMKTFEDEVRAVVEQAVNPPFNRARALELYVEQEVMNALVDEDTLRYRNALEAAGGVFGGIEPIQRFHEVFQGPLDAAYVAAVVGLETDIFLEKISKRVDLQNLLGALVLEGGRMKRDTWTSNFDAVIDALNTGGIEPPPVGVYIPDPNLHAAISVALGKGETSMNTISHAEIATLTTLRASDRDIKDLTGLEHAINLVDLHAFDNQITDLSPLSKLINLKVLSIYNNPIDSLSPIAGLVNLESLLIVGDKISDISPLAGLTKLRHFFSWGNPISDLSPLIGLTELNTLDICGADIPDLSPLAKLSGLKNLYLASNGISDISSLSKLTSLTRLNLERNKISDVSPLADLTQLKWLGLHYNLITDFSHLSELSETTISRTFNPGAPTGGAKIEGPWLWTIVPAEHLDSTTDLLSEASEDVLTEQHIATYGANSEIPVGDNMWITGKIAPSGQKNITDMLDTLGIETVPNVNDRIIYGSIILNSPREQYKDMFVGSNTAVKIWLNGELVYQNLNWNNTGVHNYHDFFSTTLKLGANVLLVAVDYRPWLGWNGFFGFEEGTEYTVTPHGSGFTFSASEAHLLAGDGFTLNLNAENITDLAGWQADIEFDPNVLEAVEVNEGDFLKSDGASTFFQSGTIDNAAGKITGLSSARIAEKGVSGTGTVLSVMFMAKTGGETQVTLENFEFGSITGDIIPTVPVDITITVGEYPAWDVNQDGRVSILDLILVARDFGAGTPANLRTDVNRDGVINIQDLITDLPPVFAYEY
;
A
#
# COMPACT_ATOMS: atom_id res chain seq x y z
N MET A 1 -43.73 24.43 -78.23
CA MET A 1 -44.36 23.44 -77.32
C MET A 1 -43.26 22.44 -76.99
N GLN A 2 -42.60 22.43 -75.85
CA GLN A 2 -43.11 22.57 -74.48
C GLN A 2 -41.91 23.00 -73.59
N LEU A 3 -41.34 24.20 -73.85
CA LEU A 3 -40.11 24.70 -73.22
C LEU A 3 -40.17 26.18 -72.78
N GLU A 4 -41.35 26.81 -72.69
CA GLU A 4 -41.44 28.24 -72.30
C GLU A 4 -42.42 28.56 -71.15
N THR A 5 -43.00 27.57 -70.47
CA THR A 5 -44.00 27.81 -69.41
C THR A 5 -43.52 27.56 -67.97
N GLU A 6 -42.34 27.00 -67.74
CA GLU A 6 -41.82 26.77 -66.37
C GLU A 6 -40.92 27.90 -65.82
N GLY A 7 -40.38 28.75 -66.69
CA GLY A 7 -39.48 29.86 -66.30
C GLY A 7 -40.16 31.07 -65.65
N LYS A 8 -41.49 31.21 -65.75
CA LYS A 8 -42.24 32.34 -65.16
C LYS A 8 -42.89 32.04 -63.80
N TYR A 9 -43.05 30.78 -63.41
CA TYR A 9 -43.63 30.40 -62.12
C TYR A 9 -42.59 30.33 -60.99
N MET A 10 -41.35 29.89 -61.25
CA MET A 10 -40.31 29.81 -60.20
C MET A 10 -39.73 31.17 -59.77
N LYS A 11 -39.71 32.19 -60.63
CA LYS A 11 -39.25 33.54 -60.24
C LYS A 11 -40.27 34.28 -59.37
N ARG A 12 -41.57 34.05 -59.56
CA ARG A 12 -42.62 34.62 -58.69
C ARG A 12 -42.70 33.92 -57.34
N TRP A 13 -42.42 32.61 -57.27
CA TRP A 13 -42.38 31.85 -56.02
C TRP A 13 -41.14 32.18 -55.16
N LYS A 14 -39.96 32.36 -55.76
CA LYS A 14 -38.78 32.85 -55.03
C LYS A 14 -38.99 34.29 -54.53
N TYR A 15 -39.53 35.20 -55.34
CA TYR A 15 -39.85 36.55 -54.86
C TYR A 15 -40.95 36.57 -53.77
N PHE A 16 -41.96 35.71 -53.83
CA PHE A 16 -42.97 35.61 -52.77
C PHE A 16 -42.42 35.03 -51.47
N ILE A 17 -41.56 34.01 -51.52
CA ILE A 17 -40.95 33.42 -50.32
C ILE A 17 -39.91 34.37 -49.72
N THR A 18 -39.10 35.05 -50.52
CA THR A 18 -38.13 36.03 -50.00
C THR A 18 -38.83 37.28 -49.44
N ILE A 19 -39.93 37.74 -50.04
CA ILE A 19 -40.73 38.86 -49.49
C ILE A 19 -41.52 38.43 -48.26
N SER A 20 -42.09 37.22 -48.23
CA SER A 20 -42.76 36.68 -47.03
C SER A 20 -41.77 36.38 -45.90
N CYS A 21 -40.55 35.90 -46.18
CA CYS A 21 -39.49 35.74 -45.18
C CYS A 21 -38.96 37.11 -44.74
N LEU A 22 -38.81 38.11 -45.62
CA LEU A 22 -38.42 39.48 -45.23
C LEU A 22 -39.53 40.22 -44.47
N LEU A 23 -40.81 39.91 -44.71
CA LEU A 23 -41.94 40.42 -43.93
C LEU A 23 -42.06 39.70 -42.59
N ILE A 24 -41.89 38.39 -42.53
CA ILE A 24 -41.87 37.63 -41.28
C ILE A 24 -40.65 38.00 -40.45
N PHE A 25 -39.48 38.20 -41.06
CA PHE A 25 -38.24 38.65 -40.41
C PHE A 25 -38.35 40.13 -39.98
N ASN A 26 -38.98 41.02 -40.76
CA ASN A 26 -39.28 42.38 -40.31
C ASN A 26 -40.31 42.42 -39.19
N ILE A 27 -41.35 41.57 -39.21
CA ILE A 27 -42.36 41.49 -38.16
C ILE A 27 -41.77 40.87 -36.88
N TYR A 28 -40.86 39.91 -37.02
CA TYR A 28 -40.13 39.29 -35.91
C TYR A 28 -39.10 40.28 -35.32
N CYS A 29 -38.29 40.96 -36.14
CA CYS A 29 -37.39 42.04 -35.69
C CYS A 29 -38.14 43.23 -35.07
N GLN A 30 -39.29 43.64 -35.62
CA GLN A 30 -40.12 44.70 -35.03
C GLN A 30 -40.75 44.28 -33.69
N ASN A 31 -41.08 43.00 -33.50
CA ASN A 31 -41.57 42.49 -32.22
C ASN A 31 -40.45 42.35 -31.18
N VAL A 32 -39.24 41.97 -31.58
CA VAL A 32 -38.05 41.92 -30.69
C VAL A 32 -37.65 43.33 -30.26
N ASP A 33 -37.58 44.30 -31.18
CA ASP A 33 -37.29 45.71 -30.87
C ASP A 33 -38.36 46.33 -29.94
N ALA A 34 -39.63 45.93 -30.07
CA ALA A 34 -40.71 46.40 -29.23
C ALA A 34 -40.69 45.77 -27.83
N GLN A 35 -40.38 44.46 -27.72
CA GLN A 35 -40.21 43.77 -26.43
C GLN A 35 -38.98 44.26 -25.67
N GLN A 36 -37.89 44.55 -26.38
CA GLN A 36 -36.65 45.07 -25.81
C GLN A 36 -36.80 46.53 -25.33
N ASN A 37 -37.44 47.39 -26.12
CA ASN A 37 -37.79 48.74 -25.66
C ASN A 37 -38.68 48.70 -24.41
N LEU A 38 -39.58 47.72 -24.34
CA LEU A 38 -40.46 47.54 -23.19
C LEU A 38 -39.71 47.02 -21.94
N ALA A 39 -38.76 46.10 -22.12
CA ALA A 39 -37.85 45.65 -21.06
C ALA A 39 -37.01 46.82 -20.53
N GLN A 40 -36.37 47.61 -21.40
CA GLN A 40 -35.57 48.77 -20.96
C GLN A 40 -36.42 49.85 -20.27
N GLN A 41 -37.65 50.08 -20.72
CA GLN A 41 -38.57 51.02 -20.06
C GLN A 41 -38.99 50.52 -18.67
N ALA A 42 -39.25 49.22 -18.51
CA ALA A 42 -39.55 48.64 -17.21
C ALA A 42 -38.31 48.61 -16.31
N TYR A 43 -37.11 48.32 -16.83
CA TYR A 43 -35.84 48.42 -16.09
C TYR A 43 -35.62 49.83 -15.53
N ALA A 44 -35.82 50.87 -16.34
CA ALA A 44 -35.70 52.26 -15.89
C ALA A 44 -36.66 52.61 -14.74
N ILE A 45 -37.86 52.01 -14.71
CA ILE A 45 -38.81 52.19 -13.59
C ILE A 45 -38.32 51.47 -12.33
N PHE A 46 -37.79 50.26 -12.48
CA PHE A 46 -37.20 49.49 -11.39
C PHE A 46 -35.98 50.23 -10.80
N GLU A 47 -35.13 50.77 -11.65
CA GLU A 47 -33.96 51.54 -11.27
C GLU A 47 -34.35 52.83 -10.52
N GLN A 48 -35.33 53.58 -11.04
CA GLN A 48 -35.68 54.87 -10.45
C GLN A 48 -36.55 54.76 -9.19
N SER A 49 -37.41 53.74 -9.10
CA SER A 49 -38.48 53.70 -8.09
C SER A 49 -38.39 52.53 -7.13
N CYS A 50 -37.76 51.43 -7.52
CA CYS A 50 -37.66 50.23 -6.70
C CYS A 50 -36.29 50.15 -6.00
N LEU A 51 -35.19 50.60 -6.62
CA LEU A 51 -33.86 50.65 -5.98
C LEU A 51 -33.79 51.60 -4.78
N ILE A 52 -34.71 52.56 -4.64
CA ILE A 52 -34.77 53.43 -3.45
C ILE A 52 -34.97 52.58 -2.19
N CYS A 53 -35.77 51.52 -2.28
CA CYS A 53 -36.02 50.60 -1.17
C CYS A 53 -35.21 49.30 -1.28
N HIS A 54 -34.84 48.87 -2.49
CA HIS A 54 -34.19 47.57 -2.77
C HIS A 54 -32.74 47.68 -3.28
N GLY A 55 -32.18 48.88 -3.34
CA GLY A 55 -30.78 49.12 -3.74
C GLY A 55 -29.85 49.28 -2.55
N GLU A 56 -28.60 49.65 -2.82
CA GLU A 56 -27.47 49.68 -1.88
C GLU A 56 -27.75 50.49 -0.59
N ASN A 57 -28.62 51.50 -0.66
CA ASN A 57 -29.02 52.36 0.46
C ASN A 57 -30.48 52.16 0.94
N GLY A 58 -31.15 51.12 0.47
CA GLY A 58 -32.58 50.87 0.70
C GLY A 58 -32.89 50.00 1.93
N ALA A 59 -34.11 50.11 2.45
CA ALA A 59 -34.59 49.37 3.62
C ALA A 59 -34.70 47.83 3.41
N HIS A 60 -34.63 47.37 2.16
CA HIS A 60 -34.78 45.97 1.74
C HIS A 60 -33.60 45.51 0.86
N ARG A 61 -32.39 45.98 1.17
CA ARG A 61 -31.12 45.72 0.47
C ARG A 61 -30.77 44.24 0.21
N GLU A 62 -31.32 43.33 1.01
CA GLU A 62 -31.07 41.87 0.89
C GLU A 62 -32.00 41.18 -0.11
N THR A 63 -32.98 41.92 -0.62
CA THR A 63 -33.90 41.48 -1.67
C THR A 63 -33.73 42.41 -2.86
N LEU A 64 -32.64 42.23 -3.60
CA LEU A 64 -32.38 42.96 -4.84
C LEU A 64 -33.47 42.59 -5.86
N ILE A 65 -34.25 43.58 -6.27
CA ILE A 65 -35.38 43.42 -7.19
C ILE A 65 -34.95 43.54 -8.67
N ILE A 66 -33.69 43.91 -8.96
CA ILE A 66 -33.25 44.15 -10.34
C ILE A 66 -32.86 42.89 -11.12
N GLU A 67 -32.66 41.76 -10.44
CA GLU A 67 -32.42 40.48 -11.13
C GLU A 67 -33.74 39.94 -11.67
N HIS A 68 -33.93 40.16 -12.98
CA HIS A 68 -35.06 39.67 -13.76
C HIS A 68 -35.42 38.21 -13.46
N THR A 69 -34.40 37.35 -13.49
CA THR A 69 -34.49 35.92 -13.26
C THR A 69 -34.99 35.58 -11.87
N SER A 70 -34.53 36.29 -10.85
CA SER A 70 -34.91 36.07 -9.44
C SER A 70 -36.38 36.42 -9.18
N LEU A 71 -36.93 37.43 -9.86
CA LEU A 71 -38.36 37.75 -9.77
C LEU A 71 -39.26 36.65 -10.33
N ILE A 72 -38.81 35.98 -11.39
CA ILE A 72 -39.54 34.88 -12.04
C ILE A 72 -39.36 33.58 -11.25
N ALA A 73 -38.13 33.26 -10.86
CA ALA A 73 -37.80 32.04 -10.11
C ALA A 73 -38.52 31.97 -8.76
N ASP A 74 -38.64 33.11 -8.07
CA ASP A 74 -39.35 33.21 -6.79
C ASP A 74 -40.88 33.24 -6.94
N GLY A 75 -41.41 33.19 -8.18
CA GLY A 75 -42.84 33.30 -8.47
C GLY A 75 -43.44 34.66 -8.13
N LYS A 76 -42.60 35.68 -7.88
CA LYS A 76 -43.04 37.06 -7.60
C LYS A 76 -43.62 37.71 -8.85
N VAL A 77 -43.07 37.37 -10.02
CA VAL A 77 -43.58 37.68 -11.35
C VAL A 77 -43.88 36.36 -12.07
N ILE A 78 -45.10 36.23 -12.60
CA ILE A 78 -45.53 35.12 -13.45
C ILE A 78 -45.57 35.64 -14.90
N PRO A 79 -44.64 35.24 -15.76
CA PRO A 79 -44.60 35.67 -17.16
C PRO A 79 -45.95 35.47 -17.87
N GLY A 80 -46.47 36.54 -18.47
CA GLY A 80 -47.75 36.55 -19.17
C GLY A 80 -48.99 36.73 -18.29
N ASP A 81 -48.84 36.73 -16.95
CA ASP A 81 -49.96 36.83 -16.00
C ASP A 81 -49.71 37.89 -14.91
N PRO A 82 -50.02 39.17 -15.18
CA PRO A 82 -49.94 40.24 -14.18
C PRO A 82 -50.85 39.98 -12.98
N ASP A 83 -52.05 39.43 -13.19
CA ASP A 83 -53.02 39.24 -12.11
C ASP A 83 -52.56 38.15 -11.12
N GLY A 84 -51.89 37.11 -11.62
CA GLY A 84 -51.23 36.08 -10.80
C GLY A 84 -49.89 36.52 -10.19
N SER A 85 -49.29 37.61 -10.66
CA SER A 85 -48.01 38.13 -10.19
C SER A 85 -48.16 38.92 -8.88
N VAL A 86 -47.67 38.37 -7.76
CA VAL A 86 -47.72 39.03 -6.44
C VAL A 86 -47.02 40.40 -6.46
N PHE A 87 -45.98 40.54 -7.28
CA PHE A 87 -45.30 41.81 -7.50
C PHE A 87 -46.24 42.88 -8.07
N TYR A 88 -46.97 42.57 -9.14
CA TYR A 88 -47.91 43.51 -9.77
C TYR A 88 -49.06 43.89 -8.82
N GLN A 89 -49.60 42.92 -8.08
CA GLN A 89 -50.64 43.17 -7.06
C GLN A 89 -50.18 44.18 -6.00
N ARG A 90 -48.91 44.12 -5.58
CA ARG A 90 -48.34 45.10 -4.62
C ARG A 90 -48.16 46.50 -5.22
N LEU A 91 -48.01 46.65 -6.54
CA LEU A 91 -47.91 47.97 -7.19
C LEU A 91 -49.28 48.68 -7.26
N ILE A 92 -50.37 47.90 -7.45
CA ILE A 92 -51.74 48.43 -7.57
C ILE A 92 -52.53 48.45 -6.24
N GLU A 93 -51.94 47.94 -5.16
CA GLU A 93 -52.53 47.96 -3.81
C GLU A 93 -52.83 49.40 -3.36
N THR A 94 -53.91 49.60 -2.60
CA THR A 94 -54.33 50.92 -2.11
C THR A 94 -53.91 51.20 -0.66
N ASN A 95 -53.59 50.15 0.12
CA ASN A 95 -53.07 50.28 1.47
C ASN A 95 -51.58 50.69 1.46
N PRO A 96 -51.20 51.90 1.94
CA PRO A 96 -49.81 52.37 1.90
C PRO A 96 -48.81 51.51 2.69
N ALA A 97 -49.27 50.70 3.64
CA ALA A 97 -48.42 49.78 4.40
C ALA A 97 -48.07 48.49 3.64
N LEU A 98 -48.83 48.16 2.59
CA LEU A 98 -48.68 46.93 1.79
C LEU A 98 -48.32 47.23 0.32
N ARG A 99 -48.47 48.49 -0.11
CA ARG A 99 -48.21 48.98 -1.46
C ARG A 99 -46.72 49.25 -1.70
N MET A 100 -46.20 48.81 -2.84
CA MET A 100 -44.86 49.15 -3.32
C MET A 100 -44.89 50.38 -4.26
N PRO A 101 -43.90 51.30 -4.20
CA PRO A 101 -42.78 51.31 -3.25
C PRO A 101 -43.25 51.76 -1.84
N GLN A 102 -42.82 51.02 -0.82
CA GLN A 102 -43.27 51.22 0.56
C GLN A 102 -42.68 52.52 1.15
N GLY A 103 -43.52 53.34 1.79
CA GLY A 103 -43.11 54.63 2.36
C GLY A 103 -42.88 55.76 1.33
N GLN A 104 -43.17 55.52 0.05
CA GLN A 104 -43.07 56.50 -1.04
C GLN A 104 -44.46 56.78 -1.68
N PRO A 105 -44.64 57.86 -2.47
CA PRO A 105 -45.87 58.06 -3.25
C PRO A 105 -46.20 56.90 -4.21
N PRO A 106 -47.45 56.76 -4.68
CA PRO A 106 -47.81 55.84 -5.75
C PRO A 106 -46.97 56.05 -6.99
N LEU A 107 -46.54 54.95 -7.62
CA LEU A 107 -45.99 54.98 -8.97
C LEU A 107 -47.00 55.66 -9.90
N ASP A 108 -46.48 56.38 -10.89
CA ASP A 108 -47.32 56.96 -11.93
C ASP A 108 -48.14 55.84 -12.61
N PRO A 109 -49.46 56.03 -12.84
CA PRO A 109 -50.29 55.04 -13.52
C PRO A 109 -49.72 54.58 -14.88
N ALA A 110 -48.98 55.42 -15.58
CA ALA A 110 -48.28 55.05 -16.81
C ALA A 110 -47.12 54.09 -16.54
N ALA A 111 -46.36 54.27 -15.45
CA ALA A 111 -45.27 53.38 -15.05
C ALA A 111 -45.80 52.00 -14.61
N ILE A 112 -46.91 51.96 -13.85
CA ILE A 112 -47.60 50.71 -13.50
C ILE A 112 -48.03 49.97 -14.77
N LYS A 113 -48.59 50.71 -15.74
CA LYS A 113 -49.01 50.15 -17.03
C LYS A 113 -47.84 49.63 -17.88
N THR A 114 -46.68 50.28 -17.84
CA THR A 114 -45.46 49.79 -18.49
C THR A 114 -44.99 48.47 -17.87
N ILE A 115 -45.03 48.35 -16.54
CA ILE A 115 -44.70 47.10 -15.84
C ILE A 115 -45.73 46.00 -16.16
N GLU A 116 -47.04 46.32 -16.19
CA GLU A 116 -48.11 45.40 -16.61
C GLU A 116 -47.85 44.86 -18.01
N GLN A 117 -47.54 45.75 -18.97
CA GLN A 117 -47.25 45.38 -20.35
C GLN A 117 -45.99 44.53 -20.46
N TRP A 118 -44.97 44.83 -19.66
CA TRP A 118 -43.75 44.04 -19.59
C TRP A 118 -44.03 42.61 -19.10
N ILE A 119 -44.82 42.43 -18.03
CA ILE A 119 -45.24 41.10 -17.55
C ILE A 119 -46.05 40.36 -18.61
N LEU A 120 -47.03 41.03 -19.25
CA LEU A 120 -47.84 40.45 -20.33
C LEU A 120 -47.01 40.01 -21.54
N ALA A 121 -45.90 40.71 -21.82
CA ALA A 121 -44.98 40.38 -22.90
C ALA A 121 -44.09 39.16 -22.58
N GLY A 122 -44.33 38.48 -21.46
CA GLY A 122 -43.55 37.35 -20.99
C GLY A 122 -42.39 37.75 -20.07
N ALA A 123 -42.42 38.98 -19.53
CA ALA A 123 -41.33 39.57 -18.76
C ALA A 123 -39.98 39.37 -19.50
N PRO A 124 -39.75 40.00 -20.66
CA PRO A 124 -38.47 39.89 -21.37
C PRO A 124 -37.31 40.46 -20.54
N ASP A 125 -36.14 39.83 -20.62
CA ASP A 125 -34.92 40.20 -19.88
C ASP A 125 -34.49 41.65 -20.19
N TRP A 126 -33.97 42.34 -19.16
CA TRP A 126 -33.47 43.71 -19.22
C TRP A 126 -32.29 43.85 -20.19
N ASP A 127 -31.47 42.79 -20.33
CA ASP A 127 -30.24 42.75 -21.12
C ASP A 127 -30.41 42.13 -22.53
N ALA A 128 -31.63 42.06 -23.05
CA ALA A 128 -31.91 41.59 -24.41
C ALA A 128 -31.44 42.54 -25.54
N GLY A 129 -30.40 43.35 -25.29
CA GLY A 129 -29.71 44.13 -26.33
C GLY A 129 -28.65 43.35 -27.08
N PRO A 130 -28.23 43.82 -28.27
CA PRO A 130 -27.02 43.29 -28.87
C PRO A 130 -25.88 43.50 -27.87
N ARG A 131 -25.28 42.38 -27.42
CA ARG A 131 -24.07 42.41 -26.59
C ARG A 131 -23.04 43.31 -27.30
N PRO A 132 -22.28 44.14 -26.57
CA PRO A 132 -21.23 44.92 -27.20
C PRO A 132 -20.35 43.97 -28.02
N GLU A 133 -20.05 44.31 -29.28
CA GLU A 133 -19.04 43.59 -30.07
C GLU A 133 -17.70 43.80 -29.37
N THR A 134 -17.38 42.93 -28.43
CA THR A 134 -16.07 42.83 -27.78
C THR A 134 -15.17 41.99 -28.68
N ASP A 135 -13.98 42.48 -28.99
CA ASP A 135 -12.99 41.70 -29.74
C ASP A 135 -12.65 40.43 -28.95
N PHE A 136 -12.97 39.26 -29.50
CA PHE A 136 -12.76 37.98 -28.83
C PHE A 136 -11.26 37.73 -28.60
N ILE A 137 -10.86 37.59 -27.33
CA ILE A 137 -9.47 37.31 -26.97
C ILE A 137 -9.25 35.80 -27.08
N THR A 138 -8.52 35.38 -28.11
CA THR A 138 -8.22 33.95 -28.32
C THR A 138 -7.22 33.41 -27.29
N THR A 139 -7.24 32.10 -27.06
CA THR A 139 -6.25 31.42 -26.21
C THR A 139 -4.82 31.69 -26.66
N ASP A 140 -4.57 31.81 -27.96
CA ASP A 140 -3.26 32.14 -28.51
C ASP A 140 -2.78 33.53 -28.04
N VAL A 141 -3.65 34.53 -28.12
CA VAL A 141 -3.38 35.90 -27.66
C VAL A 141 -3.16 35.91 -26.15
N MET A 142 -3.98 35.20 -25.38
CA MET A 142 -3.83 35.12 -23.92
C MET A 142 -2.48 34.51 -23.52
N LEU A 143 -2.13 33.34 -24.06
CA LEU A 143 -0.85 32.69 -23.78
C LEU A 143 0.34 33.55 -24.23
N GLN A 144 0.23 34.20 -25.40
CA GLN A 144 1.29 35.08 -25.90
C GLN A 144 1.49 36.31 -25.00
N THR A 145 0.42 36.90 -24.48
CA THR A 145 0.48 38.04 -23.57
C THR A 145 1.16 37.65 -22.26
N ILE A 146 0.80 36.49 -21.69
CA ILE A 146 1.46 35.94 -20.50
C ILE A 146 2.94 35.67 -20.78
N GLU A 147 3.27 35.01 -21.89
CA GLU A 147 4.64 34.70 -22.29
C GLU A 147 5.50 35.97 -22.45
N ASN A 148 4.95 37.00 -23.08
CA ASN A 148 5.64 38.29 -23.23
C ASN A 148 5.93 38.94 -21.88
N HIS A 149 4.99 38.87 -20.93
CA HIS A 149 5.19 39.38 -19.59
C HIS A 149 6.25 38.56 -18.83
N VAL A 150 6.15 37.23 -18.80
CA VAL A 150 7.15 36.35 -18.16
C VAL A 150 8.55 36.59 -18.73
N ASN A 151 8.67 36.75 -20.06
CA ASN A 151 9.95 37.03 -20.70
C ASN A 151 10.54 38.39 -20.33
N SER A 152 9.71 39.36 -19.94
CA SER A 152 10.15 40.65 -19.43
C SER A 152 10.69 40.59 -17.99
N LEU A 153 10.31 39.55 -17.23
CA LEU A 153 10.81 39.31 -15.88
C LEU A 153 12.23 38.74 -15.88
N SER A 154 12.97 39.01 -14.80
CA SER A 154 14.29 38.41 -14.60
C SER A 154 14.17 36.88 -14.49
N SER A 155 15.19 36.14 -14.94
CA SER A 155 15.16 34.67 -14.88
C SER A 155 14.93 34.10 -13.47
N ARG A 156 15.22 34.87 -12.42
CA ARG A 156 14.99 34.47 -11.01
C ARG A 156 13.56 34.71 -10.54
N ASP A 157 12.83 35.61 -11.18
CA ASP A 157 11.47 35.99 -10.76
C ASP A 157 10.41 35.17 -11.50
N ARG A 158 10.76 34.57 -12.65
CA ARG A 158 9.81 33.79 -13.47
C ARG A 158 9.14 32.67 -12.69
N SER A 159 9.86 31.97 -11.81
CA SER A 159 9.32 30.87 -11.00
C SER A 159 8.27 31.32 -9.97
N PHE A 160 8.20 32.62 -9.65
CA PHE A 160 7.23 33.20 -8.72
C PHE A 160 6.07 33.90 -9.41
N ALA A 161 6.11 34.02 -10.75
CA ALA A 161 5.05 34.63 -11.51
C ALA A 161 3.84 33.71 -11.60
N ARG A 162 2.64 34.21 -11.32
CA ARG A 162 1.36 33.50 -11.53
C ARG A 162 0.30 34.45 -12.08
N TYR A 163 -0.72 33.89 -12.72
CA TYR A 163 -1.74 34.70 -13.40
C TYR A 163 -3.17 34.31 -13.02
N PHE A 164 -4.04 35.30 -12.99
CA PHE A 164 -5.48 35.12 -12.91
C PHE A 164 -6.14 35.74 -14.13
N THR A 165 -7.19 35.11 -14.67
CA THR A 165 -7.86 35.62 -15.87
C THR A 165 -9.37 35.76 -15.74
N LEU A 166 -9.86 36.86 -16.31
CA LEU A 166 -11.25 37.22 -16.58
C LEU A 166 -11.57 37.10 -18.08
N THR A 167 -10.64 36.62 -18.90
CA THR A 167 -10.81 36.54 -20.36
C THR A 167 -12.08 35.78 -20.74
N HIS A 168 -12.42 34.71 -20.02
CA HIS A 168 -13.63 33.93 -20.28
C HIS A 168 -14.93 34.71 -20.01
N LEU A 169 -14.97 35.51 -18.95
CA LEU A 169 -16.13 36.37 -18.64
C LEU A 169 -16.25 37.52 -19.63
N TYR A 170 -15.12 38.15 -19.97
CA TYR A 170 -15.07 39.17 -21.01
C TYR A 170 -15.55 38.63 -22.36
N ASN A 171 -15.04 37.48 -22.79
CA ASN A 171 -15.45 36.82 -24.03
C ASN A 171 -16.90 36.31 -23.99
N ALA A 172 -17.44 35.98 -22.81
CA ALA A 172 -18.86 35.65 -22.64
C ALA A 172 -19.77 36.88 -22.76
N GLY A 173 -19.22 38.09 -22.72
CA GLY A 173 -19.94 39.36 -22.87
C GLY A 173 -20.39 39.99 -21.55
N ASP A 174 -19.73 39.67 -20.43
CA ASP A 174 -19.99 40.34 -19.15
C ASP A 174 -19.73 41.85 -19.26
N THR A 175 -20.54 42.64 -18.55
CA THR A 175 -20.43 44.11 -18.57
C THR A 175 -19.17 44.59 -17.86
N THR A 176 -18.71 45.80 -18.20
CA THR A 176 -17.55 46.43 -17.55
C THR A 176 -17.76 46.58 -16.04
N GLU A 177 -18.99 46.86 -15.60
CA GLU A 177 -19.36 46.96 -14.19
C GLU A 177 -19.19 45.61 -13.47
N THR A 178 -19.62 44.51 -14.09
CA THR A 178 -19.46 43.15 -13.56
C THR A 178 -18.00 42.74 -13.50
N LEU A 179 -17.23 42.96 -14.57
CA LEU A 179 -15.79 42.68 -14.60
C LEU A 179 -15.05 43.48 -13.52
N ASN A 180 -15.40 44.77 -13.32
CA ASN A 180 -14.83 45.58 -12.24
C ASN A 180 -15.15 45.05 -10.84
N ALA A 181 -16.32 44.43 -10.64
CA ALA A 181 -16.65 43.79 -9.38
C ALA A 181 -15.79 42.53 -9.16
N TYR A 182 -15.55 41.71 -10.18
CA TYR A 182 -14.61 40.58 -10.09
C TYR A 182 -13.17 41.04 -9.80
N ARG A 183 -12.70 42.13 -10.41
CA ARG A 183 -11.37 42.72 -10.15
C ARG A 183 -11.19 43.11 -8.68
N ARG A 184 -12.20 43.76 -8.10
CA ARG A 184 -12.21 44.10 -6.65
C ARG A 184 -12.27 42.85 -5.78
N GLY A 185 -13.08 41.87 -6.17
CA GLY A 185 -13.15 40.57 -5.50
C GLY A 185 -11.80 39.87 -5.45
N LEU A 186 -11.12 39.77 -6.60
CA LEU A 186 -9.81 39.13 -6.74
C LEU A 186 -8.77 39.78 -5.83
N SER A 187 -8.65 41.11 -5.92
CA SER A 187 -7.73 41.88 -5.10
C SER A 187 -8.01 41.71 -3.61
N LYS A 188 -9.29 41.74 -3.20
CA LYS A 188 -9.67 41.51 -1.81
C LYS A 188 -9.32 40.09 -1.35
N LEU A 189 -9.69 39.06 -2.11
CA LEU A 189 -9.55 37.67 -1.65
C LEU A 189 -8.10 37.24 -1.58
N ILE A 190 -7.26 37.52 -2.59
CA ILE A 190 -5.83 37.17 -2.55
C ILE A 190 -5.15 37.77 -1.33
N ASN A 191 -5.42 39.05 -1.02
CA ASN A 191 -4.86 39.69 0.17
C ASN A 191 -5.49 39.16 1.49
N SER A 192 -6.74 38.69 1.47
CA SER A 192 -7.39 38.04 2.62
C SER A 192 -6.91 36.60 2.85
N LEU A 193 -6.17 36.05 1.89
CA LEU A 193 -5.55 34.73 1.91
C LEU A 193 -4.02 34.83 2.07
N SER A 194 -3.52 35.95 2.57
CA SER A 194 -2.09 36.27 2.56
C SER A 194 -1.55 36.68 3.94
N TRP A 195 -0.37 36.17 4.27
CA TRP A 195 0.44 36.61 5.40
C TRP A 195 1.39 37.78 5.06
N GLY A 196 1.33 38.28 3.82
CA GLY A 196 2.06 39.46 3.39
C GLY A 196 1.74 40.68 4.26
N ARG A 197 2.73 41.53 4.50
CA ARG A 197 2.62 42.71 5.39
C ARG A 197 1.94 43.90 4.74
N GLU A 198 1.92 43.93 3.41
CA GLU A 198 1.33 45.02 2.64
C GLU A 198 0.21 44.48 1.77
N VAL A 199 -0.77 45.33 1.49
CA VAL A 199 -1.81 45.00 0.52
C VAL A 199 -1.25 45.23 -0.88
N VAL A 200 -1.18 44.17 -1.67
CA VAL A 200 -0.67 44.20 -3.05
C VAL A 200 -1.80 43.88 -4.01
N ARG A 201 -2.10 44.82 -4.91
CA ARG A 201 -3.14 44.63 -5.94
C ARG A 201 -2.56 43.84 -7.12
N PRO A 202 -3.24 42.80 -7.62
CA PRO A 202 -2.84 42.12 -8.85
C PRO A 202 -2.71 43.11 -10.02
N MET A 203 -1.66 42.96 -10.83
CA MET A 203 -1.32 43.90 -11.89
C MET A 203 -1.92 43.45 -13.24
N PRO A 204 -2.76 44.25 -13.91
CA PRO A 204 -3.23 43.91 -15.26
C PRO A 204 -2.06 43.97 -16.25
N ILE A 205 -1.98 42.99 -17.16
CA ILE A 205 -0.91 42.89 -18.17
C ILE A 205 -1.41 43.02 -19.63
N ASP A 206 -2.71 43.20 -19.81
CA ASP A 206 -3.39 43.45 -21.09
C ASP A 206 -4.19 44.76 -21.03
N ALA A 207 -4.55 45.31 -22.21
CA ALA A 207 -5.23 46.60 -22.30
C ALA A 207 -6.70 46.53 -21.84
N GLU A 208 -7.29 45.35 -21.98
CA GLU A 208 -8.67 45.02 -21.63
C GLU A 208 -8.82 44.71 -20.12
N GLU A 209 -7.69 44.68 -19.39
CA GLU A 209 -7.60 44.37 -17.97
C GLU A 209 -8.29 43.05 -17.61
N THR A 210 -8.01 42.01 -18.40
CA THR A 210 -8.54 40.66 -18.25
C THR A 210 -7.52 39.67 -17.69
N ILE A 211 -6.22 39.93 -17.78
CA ILE A 211 -5.15 39.04 -17.31
C ILE A 211 -4.35 39.75 -16.22
N TYR A 212 -4.29 39.15 -15.03
CA TYR A 212 -3.68 39.73 -13.83
C TYR A 212 -2.47 38.93 -13.38
N TYR A 213 -1.32 39.59 -13.30
CA TYR A 213 -0.10 39.07 -12.73
C TYR A 213 -0.05 39.24 -11.22
N ILE A 214 0.45 38.20 -10.54
CA ILE A 214 0.90 38.27 -9.16
C ILE A 214 2.31 37.68 -9.02
N ASP A 215 3.05 38.18 -8.03
CA ASP A 215 4.28 37.56 -7.54
C ASP A 215 3.98 36.85 -6.21
N LEU A 216 4.24 35.55 -6.12
CA LEU A 216 3.92 34.75 -4.92
C LEU A 216 4.56 35.29 -3.64
N ARG A 217 5.71 35.96 -3.74
CA ARG A 217 6.46 36.49 -2.59
C ARG A 217 5.77 37.67 -1.93
N ASP A 218 5.03 38.46 -2.71
CA ASP A 218 4.27 39.60 -2.19
C ASP A 218 3.18 39.15 -1.20
N TYR A 219 2.76 37.88 -1.31
CA TYR A 219 1.69 37.30 -0.52
C TYR A 219 2.17 36.28 0.54
N GLU A 220 3.49 36.04 0.65
CA GLU A 220 4.12 34.95 1.42
C GLU A 220 3.66 33.54 1.01
N TRP A 221 3.22 33.36 -0.24
CA TRP A 221 2.72 32.08 -0.74
C TRP A 221 3.83 31.09 -1.11
N ASP A 222 5.08 31.55 -1.25
CA ASP A 222 6.25 30.72 -1.57
C ASP A 222 6.95 30.12 -0.35
N VAL A 223 6.81 30.73 0.83
CA VAL A 223 7.59 30.37 2.03
C VAL A 223 6.83 29.60 3.11
N ARG A 224 5.49 29.66 3.13
CA ARG A 224 4.68 29.02 4.19
C ARG A 224 4.22 27.60 3.85
N ASN A 225 3.63 27.42 2.68
CA ASN A 225 2.85 26.22 2.33
C ASN A 225 2.74 25.97 0.82
N ASP A 226 3.53 26.66 -0.01
CA ASP A 226 3.42 26.63 -1.47
C ASP A 226 1.97 26.74 -1.97
N ALA A 227 1.31 27.84 -1.58
CA ALA A 227 -0.14 28.01 -1.76
C ALA A 227 -0.61 27.88 -3.21
N TRP A 228 0.26 28.17 -4.17
CA TRP A 228 -0.11 28.02 -5.58
C TRP A 228 -0.31 26.55 -5.95
N THR A 229 0.57 25.64 -5.54
CA THR A 229 0.44 24.21 -5.81
C THR A 229 -0.90 23.67 -5.29
N LEU A 230 -1.33 24.09 -4.09
CA LEU A 230 -2.65 23.75 -3.53
C LEU A 230 -3.81 24.29 -4.39
N ILE A 231 -3.66 25.48 -4.96
CA ILE A 231 -4.64 26.04 -5.91
C ILE A 231 -4.66 25.20 -7.20
N GLU A 232 -3.51 24.77 -7.73
CA GLU A 232 -3.43 23.95 -8.96
C GLU A 232 -4.07 22.57 -8.77
N GLU A 233 -3.89 21.96 -7.60
CA GLU A 233 -4.49 20.67 -7.24
C GLU A 233 -6.01 20.75 -7.17
N ALA A 234 -6.56 21.85 -6.64
CA ALA A 234 -8.00 22.06 -6.56
C ALA A 234 -8.64 22.54 -7.88
N TYR A 235 -7.85 23.07 -8.82
CA TYR A 235 -8.36 23.73 -10.03
C TYR A 235 -8.80 22.72 -11.11
N PRO A 236 -10.10 22.67 -11.47
CA PRO A 236 -10.64 21.64 -12.36
C PRO A 236 -10.57 22.00 -13.85
N TYR A 237 -10.14 23.21 -14.20
CA TYR A 237 -10.17 23.70 -15.58
C TYR A 237 -8.77 23.73 -16.22
N LYS A 238 -8.01 22.64 -16.03
CA LYS A 238 -6.66 22.47 -16.58
C LYS A 238 -6.74 22.34 -18.10
N MET A 239 -6.14 23.29 -18.83
CA MET A 239 -6.16 23.25 -20.30
C MET A 239 -5.06 22.33 -20.85
N THR A 240 -5.44 21.40 -21.73
CA THR A 240 -4.53 20.53 -22.49
C THR A 240 -4.69 20.76 -24.00
N PHE A 241 -3.64 20.48 -24.77
CA PHE A 241 -3.61 20.69 -26.22
C PHE A 241 -2.96 19.48 -26.91
N ASP A 242 -3.76 18.50 -27.34
CA ASP A 242 -3.22 17.20 -27.83
C ASP A 242 -3.31 16.98 -29.35
N ALA A 243 -3.94 17.88 -30.09
CA ALA A 243 -4.08 17.72 -31.54
C ALA A 243 -2.79 18.09 -32.31
N PRO A 244 -2.46 17.40 -33.43
CA PRO A 244 -1.42 17.84 -34.37
C PRO A 244 -1.62 19.28 -34.88
N THR A 245 -2.85 19.78 -34.82
CA THR A 245 -3.27 21.13 -35.26
C THR A 245 -3.11 22.22 -34.19
N GLN A 246 -2.75 21.88 -32.94
CA GLN A 246 -2.57 22.82 -31.82
C GLN A 246 -1.14 22.83 -31.26
N THR A 247 -0.18 22.37 -32.06
CA THR A 247 1.23 22.26 -31.66
C THR A 247 1.79 23.58 -31.11
N ASP A 248 1.45 24.71 -31.73
CA ASP A 248 1.92 26.04 -31.33
C ASP A 248 1.39 26.44 -29.93
N LEU A 249 0.12 26.13 -29.62
CA LEU A 249 -0.47 26.40 -28.30
C LEU A 249 0.14 25.51 -27.22
N ARG A 250 0.36 24.23 -27.53
CA ARG A 250 1.03 23.29 -26.64
C ARG A 250 2.45 23.76 -26.32
N GLU A 251 3.20 24.20 -27.33
CA GLU A 251 4.57 24.70 -27.15
C GLU A 251 4.59 25.94 -26.24
N LYS A 252 3.71 26.91 -26.48
CA LYS A 252 3.57 28.10 -25.61
C LYS A 252 3.24 27.74 -24.16
N LEU A 253 2.26 26.86 -23.95
CA LEU A 253 1.89 26.41 -22.60
C LEU A 253 3.06 25.70 -21.91
N THR A 254 3.76 24.81 -22.63
CA THR A 254 4.92 24.08 -22.11
C THR A 254 6.05 25.04 -21.72
N ILE A 255 6.32 26.07 -22.53
CA ILE A 255 7.32 27.10 -22.22
C ILE A 255 6.94 27.85 -20.94
N LEU A 256 5.68 28.24 -20.79
CA LEU A 256 5.20 28.92 -19.58
C LEU A 256 5.36 28.04 -18.34
N GLN A 257 4.89 26.79 -18.39
CA GLN A 257 5.01 25.81 -17.30
C GLN A 257 6.47 25.63 -16.86
N GLN A 258 7.39 25.49 -17.83
CA GLN A 258 8.83 25.37 -17.54
C GLN A 258 9.43 26.64 -16.95
N GLN A 259 9.08 27.81 -17.46
CA GLN A 259 9.64 29.08 -16.96
C GLN A 259 9.09 29.46 -15.58
N MET A 260 7.84 29.13 -15.32
CA MET A 260 7.14 29.45 -14.07
C MET A 260 7.24 28.35 -13.01
N ASN A 261 7.75 27.16 -13.40
CA ASN A 261 7.86 25.99 -12.54
C ASN A 261 6.51 25.63 -11.89
N CYS A 262 5.49 25.42 -12.73
CA CYS A 262 4.12 25.16 -12.31
C CYS A 262 3.35 24.39 -13.39
N GLU A 263 2.28 23.68 -13.02
CA GLU A 263 1.44 22.97 -14.00
C GLU A 263 0.39 23.89 -14.62
N VAL A 264 -0.13 24.84 -13.85
CA VAL A 264 -1.25 25.70 -14.21
C VAL A 264 -0.80 27.16 -14.15
N PRO A 265 -0.32 27.74 -15.27
CA PRO A 265 0.17 29.12 -15.29
C PRO A 265 -0.89 30.18 -14.95
N PHE A 266 -2.17 29.89 -15.17
CA PHE A 266 -3.26 30.82 -14.90
C PHE A 266 -4.54 30.16 -14.40
N VAL A 267 -5.31 30.89 -13.60
CA VAL A 267 -6.57 30.43 -12.97
C VAL A 267 -7.73 31.38 -13.29
N TYR A 268 -8.93 30.85 -13.50
CA TYR A 268 -10.13 31.67 -13.67
C TYR A 268 -10.56 32.36 -12.37
N VAL A 269 -10.78 33.67 -12.45
CA VAL A 269 -11.09 34.51 -11.26
C VAL A 269 -12.41 34.13 -10.60
N ASP A 270 -13.46 33.84 -11.37
CA ASP A 270 -14.77 33.47 -10.81
C ASP A 270 -14.71 32.16 -10.03
N TRP A 271 -14.00 31.15 -10.53
CA TRP A 271 -13.71 29.93 -9.80
C TRP A 271 -12.90 30.23 -8.53
N PHE A 272 -11.83 31.02 -8.64
CA PHE A 272 -10.99 31.33 -7.48
C PHE A 272 -11.79 32.02 -6.37
N LEU A 273 -12.64 32.99 -6.71
CA LEU A 273 -13.51 33.66 -5.74
C LEU A 273 -14.55 32.72 -5.13
N ALA A 274 -15.08 31.78 -5.90
CA ALA A 274 -16.09 30.86 -5.43
C ALA A 274 -15.55 29.71 -4.59
N THR A 275 -14.28 29.34 -4.78
CA THR A 275 -13.69 28.11 -4.23
C THR A 275 -12.58 28.38 -3.21
N ALA A 276 -11.68 29.34 -3.45
CA ALA A 276 -10.55 29.58 -2.53
C ALA A 276 -10.98 30.22 -1.19
N SER A 277 -12.19 30.78 -1.12
CA SER A 277 -12.78 31.25 0.13
C SER A 277 -13.45 30.13 0.96
N LEU A 278 -13.44 28.88 0.48
CA LEU A 278 -14.06 27.75 1.16
C LEU A 278 -13.03 26.72 1.65
N PRO A 279 -13.27 26.06 2.79
CA PRO A 279 -12.47 24.92 3.24
C PRO A 279 -12.63 23.72 2.29
N PRO A 280 -11.61 22.85 2.18
CA PRO A 280 -10.33 22.92 2.91
C PRO A 280 -9.37 23.98 2.33
N LEU A 281 -9.54 24.37 1.06
CA LEU A 281 -8.60 25.24 0.34
C LEU A 281 -8.35 26.60 1.05
N TYR A 282 -9.37 27.20 1.66
CA TYR A 282 -9.23 28.40 2.48
C TYR A 282 -8.25 28.20 3.66
N HIS A 283 -8.37 27.08 4.37
CA HIS A 283 -7.47 26.74 5.47
C HIS A 283 -6.07 26.43 4.96
N ASP A 284 -6.01 25.69 3.86
CA ASP A 284 -4.76 25.21 3.31
C ASP A 284 -3.92 26.39 2.80
N ILE A 285 -4.49 27.32 2.03
CA ILE A 285 -3.78 28.53 1.52
C ILE A 285 -3.31 29.43 2.68
N LEU A 286 -4.12 29.61 3.72
CA LEU A 286 -3.72 30.40 4.89
C LEU A 286 -2.80 29.63 5.85
N ALA A 287 -2.53 28.35 5.60
CA ALA A 287 -1.81 27.45 6.50
C ALA A 287 -2.36 27.53 7.93
N LEU A 288 -3.69 27.54 8.06
CA LEU A 288 -4.34 27.59 9.37
C LEU A 288 -3.99 26.32 10.15
N PRO A 289 -3.80 26.39 11.47
CA PRO A 289 -3.52 25.21 12.29
C PRO A 289 -4.79 24.41 12.59
N GLN A 290 -4.67 23.25 13.24
CA GLN A 290 -5.82 22.38 13.53
C GLN A 290 -6.55 22.77 14.81
N THR A 291 -5.91 23.55 15.70
CA THR A 291 -6.50 24.00 16.96
C THR A 291 -6.40 25.50 17.13
N ASP A 292 -7.34 26.10 17.89
CA ASP A 292 -7.26 27.50 18.28
C ASP A 292 -6.00 27.81 19.11
N ARG A 293 -5.51 26.87 19.92
CA ARG A 293 -4.29 27.01 20.71
C ARG A 293 -3.04 27.21 19.86
N GLU A 294 -2.93 26.45 18.78
CA GLU A 294 -1.83 26.62 17.82
C GLU A 294 -1.95 27.96 17.07
N LEU A 295 -3.17 28.40 16.76
CA LEU A 295 -3.41 29.71 16.15
C LEU A 295 -3.04 30.85 17.12
N GLU A 296 -3.42 30.70 18.39
CA GLU A 296 -3.08 31.59 19.48
C GLU A 296 -1.55 31.73 19.61
N GLU A 297 -0.81 30.62 19.61
CA GLU A 297 0.66 30.62 19.61
C GLU A 297 1.24 31.32 18.37
N ALA A 298 0.70 31.07 17.18
CA ALA A 298 1.15 31.70 15.93
C ALA A 298 0.93 33.22 15.90
N LEU A 299 -0.03 33.73 16.69
CA LEU A 299 -0.41 35.14 16.75
C LEU A 299 0.09 35.87 18.01
N ASP A 300 0.91 35.20 18.82
CA ASP A 300 1.39 35.62 20.15
C ASP A 300 0.25 36.01 21.12
N VAL A 301 -0.84 35.24 21.07
CA VAL A 301 -2.00 35.39 21.97
C VAL A 301 -1.95 34.28 23.01
N PHE A 302 -1.96 34.64 24.29
CA PHE A 302 -2.00 33.66 25.38
C PHE A 302 -3.32 33.81 26.14
N VAL A 303 -4.41 33.21 25.65
CA VAL A 303 -5.77 33.46 26.17
C VAL A 303 -5.86 33.18 27.67
N ALA A 304 -5.38 32.02 28.14
CA ALA A 304 -5.41 31.66 29.55
C ALA A 304 -4.61 32.63 30.45
N ASP A 305 -3.41 33.06 30.01
CA ASP A 305 -2.61 34.06 30.75
C ASP A 305 -3.29 35.43 30.75
N ASN A 306 -3.80 35.87 29.60
CA ASN A 306 -4.48 37.15 29.47
C ASN A 306 -5.70 37.21 30.40
N LEU A 307 -6.52 36.15 30.38
CA LEU A 307 -7.67 35.98 31.26
C LEU A 307 -7.31 35.97 32.73
N GLN A 308 -6.10 35.54 33.12
CA GLN A 308 -5.64 35.51 34.51
C GLN A 308 -4.95 36.81 34.94
N ASN A 309 -4.10 37.38 34.11
CA ASN A 309 -3.08 38.33 34.52
C ASN A 309 -3.20 39.71 33.86
N ALA A 310 -4.05 39.87 32.83
CA ALA A 310 -4.19 41.11 32.10
C ALA A 310 -5.61 41.54 31.67
N PRO A 311 -6.69 41.34 32.47
CA PRO A 311 -7.99 41.93 32.16
C PRO A 311 -7.94 43.46 32.03
N GLY A 312 -8.67 44.00 31.06
CA GLY A 312 -8.69 45.43 30.74
C GLY A 312 -7.38 45.97 30.16
N LYS A 313 -6.40 45.10 29.88
CA LYS A 313 -5.07 45.45 29.35
C LYS A 313 -4.67 44.64 28.11
N ARG A 314 -4.93 43.33 28.12
CA ARG A 314 -4.72 42.43 26.97
C ARG A 314 -5.92 41.54 26.66
N VAL A 315 -6.96 41.56 27.51
CA VAL A 315 -8.26 40.93 27.25
C VAL A 315 -9.41 41.80 27.73
N TRP A 316 -10.46 41.88 26.93
CA TRP A 316 -11.72 42.55 27.24
C TRP A 316 -12.88 41.65 26.83
N ARG A 317 -13.89 41.52 27.67
CA ARG A 317 -15.01 40.59 27.47
C ARG A 317 -16.34 41.35 27.41
N ALA A 318 -17.27 40.87 26.59
CA ALA A 318 -18.68 41.26 26.60
C ALA A 318 -19.54 40.01 26.45
N GLY A 319 -20.77 40.05 26.98
CA GLY A 319 -21.73 38.96 26.87
C GLY A 319 -23.16 39.48 26.74
N PHE A 320 -23.95 38.81 25.90
CA PHE A 320 -25.31 39.23 25.56
C PHE A 320 -26.19 38.02 25.29
N ASN A 321 -27.49 38.16 25.53
CA ASN A 321 -28.45 37.06 25.42
C ASN A 321 -28.86 36.76 23.96
N GLU A 322 -28.94 37.79 23.11
CA GLU A 322 -29.32 37.64 21.69
C GLU A 322 -28.21 38.16 20.77
N SER A 323 -27.65 37.28 19.95
CA SER A 323 -26.51 37.62 19.05
C SER A 323 -26.90 37.84 17.58
N GLY A 324 -28.11 37.42 17.19
CA GLY A 324 -28.56 37.41 15.79
C GLY A 324 -27.97 36.29 14.92
N VAL A 325 -27.03 35.49 15.42
CA VAL A 325 -26.38 34.38 14.70
C VAL A 325 -26.39 33.08 15.51
N SER A 326 -26.04 33.14 16.80
CA SER A 326 -26.24 32.06 17.77
C SER A 326 -27.67 32.07 18.31
N ARG A 327 -28.21 30.86 18.58
CA ARG A 327 -29.56 30.63 19.11
C ARG A 327 -29.66 30.85 20.62
N HIS A 328 -28.53 30.99 21.31
CA HIS A 328 -28.41 31.13 22.75
C HIS A 328 -27.55 32.35 23.10
N ASN A 329 -27.34 32.60 24.39
CA ASN A 329 -26.42 33.65 24.85
C ASN A 329 -25.02 33.48 24.24
N ARG A 330 -24.29 34.58 24.01
CA ARG A 330 -22.95 34.57 23.42
C ARG A 330 -21.99 35.40 24.25
N VAL A 331 -20.74 34.95 24.34
CA VAL A 331 -19.64 35.75 24.91
C VAL A 331 -18.64 36.05 23.81
N VAL A 332 -18.09 37.26 23.82
CA VAL A 332 -17.01 37.68 22.93
C VAL A 332 -15.85 38.24 23.73
N GLU A 333 -14.65 37.88 23.32
CA GLU A 333 -13.39 38.31 23.92
C GLU A 333 -12.49 38.95 22.87
N ARG A 334 -11.94 40.10 23.21
CA ARG A 334 -10.93 40.79 22.41
C ARG A 334 -9.57 40.59 23.08
N HIS A 335 -8.62 40.02 22.38
CA HIS A 335 -7.22 39.94 22.78
C HIS A 335 -6.33 40.80 21.89
N SER A 336 -5.22 41.28 22.46
CA SER A 336 -4.14 41.87 21.67
C SER A 336 -3.32 40.77 20.99
N SER A 337 -3.06 40.91 19.70
CA SER A 337 -2.22 40.02 18.89
C SER A 337 -1.06 40.80 18.26
N SER A 338 -0.01 40.08 17.83
CA SER A 338 1.11 40.64 17.07
C SER A 338 0.71 41.45 15.82
N TYR A 339 -0.45 41.19 15.21
CA TYR A 339 -0.90 41.90 14.00
C TYR A 339 -2.10 42.85 14.24
N GLY A 340 -2.57 42.97 15.48
CA GLY A 340 -3.71 43.82 15.82
C GLY A 340 -4.60 43.15 16.85
N ALA A 341 -5.77 42.70 16.42
CA ALA A 341 -6.76 42.06 17.25
C ALA A 341 -6.91 40.58 16.96
N TYR A 342 -7.24 39.86 18.01
CA TYR A 342 -7.73 38.49 18.00
C TYR A 342 -9.04 38.48 18.79
N TRP A 343 -10.16 38.32 18.08
CA TRP A 343 -11.49 38.24 18.66
C TRP A 343 -11.90 36.78 18.72
N LYS A 344 -12.37 36.32 19.87
CA LYS A 344 -12.85 34.96 20.08
C LYS A 344 -14.27 35.00 20.63
N SER A 345 -15.19 34.33 19.97
CA SER A 345 -16.52 34.09 20.51
C SER A 345 -16.62 32.73 21.19
N TYR A 346 -17.53 32.67 22.15
CA TYR A 346 -17.95 31.45 22.80
C TYR A 346 -19.46 31.33 22.59
N ASP A 347 -19.84 30.32 21.83
CA ASP A 347 -21.20 30.03 21.40
C ASP A 347 -21.72 28.79 22.13
N PHE A 348 -23.00 28.80 22.49
CA PHE A 348 -23.59 27.82 23.41
C PHE A 348 -24.76 27.09 22.75
N GLY A 349 -24.91 25.80 23.05
CA GLY A 349 -26.04 24.95 22.68
C GLY A 349 -27.22 25.04 23.64
N GLY A 350 -27.11 25.86 24.70
CA GLY A 350 -28.12 26.10 25.72
C GLY A 350 -27.90 27.41 26.48
N SER A 351 -28.83 27.75 27.37
CA SER A 351 -28.79 28.99 28.19
C SER A 351 -29.07 28.73 29.69
N ALA A 352 -28.84 27.49 30.12
CA ALA A 352 -29.09 27.00 31.47
C ALA A 352 -27.79 26.53 32.14
N ASP A 353 -27.85 26.30 33.46
CA ASP A 353 -26.73 25.79 34.26
C ASP A 353 -25.42 26.56 34.01
N ILE A 354 -24.31 25.86 33.76
CA ILE A 354 -22.99 26.44 33.52
C ILE A 354 -22.87 27.17 32.17
N GLN A 355 -23.91 27.12 31.33
CA GLN A 355 -23.97 27.84 30.06
C GLN A 355 -24.72 29.18 30.17
N ASN A 356 -25.32 29.46 31.33
CA ASN A 356 -25.95 30.75 31.59
C ASN A 356 -24.91 31.80 32.00
N ILE A 357 -24.56 32.68 31.07
CA ILE A 357 -23.50 33.69 31.25
C ILE A 357 -23.81 34.75 32.31
N PHE A 358 -25.07 34.91 32.71
CA PHE A 358 -25.46 35.85 33.76
C PHE A 358 -25.25 35.30 35.18
N THR A 359 -25.31 33.97 35.33
CA THR A 359 -25.00 33.29 36.60
C THR A 359 -23.57 32.74 36.65
N HIS A 360 -22.96 32.53 35.48
CA HIS A 360 -21.59 32.03 35.32
C HIS A 360 -20.76 32.93 34.35
N PRO A 361 -20.51 34.21 34.70
CA PRO A 361 -19.81 35.14 33.80
C PRO A 361 -18.31 34.87 33.67
N ILE A 362 -17.71 34.09 34.58
CA ILE A 362 -16.27 33.80 34.58
C ILE A 362 -16.00 32.38 34.08
N ASP A 363 -16.63 31.40 34.73
CA ASP A 363 -16.41 29.97 34.53
C ASP A 363 -17.63 29.34 33.83
N PHE A 364 -17.61 29.27 32.50
CA PHE A 364 -18.69 28.70 31.68
C PHE A 364 -18.16 27.61 30.73
N THR A 365 -19.08 26.81 30.17
CA THR A 365 -18.76 25.82 29.12
C THR A 365 -19.49 26.19 27.83
N HIS A 366 -18.74 26.37 26.76
CA HIS A 366 -19.24 26.66 25.42
C HIS A 366 -19.21 25.40 24.55
N ASP A 367 -19.94 25.43 23.43
CA ASP A 367 -20.03 24.30 22.50
C ASP A 367 -19.36 24.58 21.15
N GLY A 368 -18.86 25.80 20.96
CA GLY A 368 -18.09 26.22 19.78
C GLY A 368 -17.75 27.69 19.83
N GLY A 369 -17.21 28.20 18.72
CA GLY A 369 -16.84 29.60 18.60
C GLY A 369 -16.38 29.98 17.20
N GLU A 370 -16.31 31.29 16.99
CA GLU A 370 -15.66 31.92 15.85
C GLU A 370 -14.50 32.78 16.37
N ILE A 371 -13.36 32.68 15.69
CA ILE A 371 -12.20 33.52 15.91
C ILE A 371 -12.02 34.41 14.68
N ILE A 372 -11.91 35.71 14.91
CA ILE A 372 -11.63 36.72 13.88
C ILE A 372 -10.31 37.39 14.25
N PHE A 373 -9.30 37.29 13.40
CA PHE A 373 -7.98 37.84 13.68
C PHE A 373 -7.47 38.69 12.52
N ASN A 374 -6.60 39.65 12.84
CA ASN A 374 -5.95 40.46 11.82
C ASN A 374 -4.79 39.72 11.17
N LEU A 375 -4.75 39.78 9.85
CA LEU A 375 -3.58 39.44 9.06
C LEU A 375 -2.54 40.59 9.12
N PRO A 376 -1.27 40.34 8.78
CA PRO A 376 -0.22 41.37 8.83
C PRO A 376 -0.50 42.59 7.94
N ASN A 377 -1.22 42.41 6.83
CA ASN A 377 -1.67 43.49 5.94
C ASN A 377 -2.89 44.29 6.44
N GLY A 378 -3.46 43.93 7.60
CA GLY A 378 -4.60 44.60 8.23
C GLY A 378 -5.98 44.10 7.81
N LEU A 379 -6.08 43.18 6.85
CA LEU A 379 -7.33 42.45 6.58
C LEU A 379 -7.64 41.45 7.71
N GLN A 380 -8.78 40.78 7.61
CA GLN A 380 -9.26 39.81 8.59
C GLN A 380 -9.24 38.39 8.00
N ALA A 381 -8.89 37.43 8.84
CA ALA A 381 -9.06 36.01 8.61
C ALA A 381 -9.91 35.39 9.73
N TYR A 382 -10.48 34.22 9.44
CA TYR A 382 -11.55 33.61 10.22
C TYR A 382 -11.21 32.16 10.56
N PHE A 383 -11.61 31.72 11.74
CA PHE A 383 -11.31 30.39 12.25
C PHE A 383 -12.47 29.90 13.12
N LEU A 384 -13.16 28.85 12.66
CA LEU A 384 -14.27 28.25 13.42
C LEU A 384 -13.74 27.12 14.30
N VAL A 385 -14.28 26.97 15.51
CA VAL A 385 -13.93 25.88 16.43
C VAL A 385 -15.12 25.22 17.09
N ASP A 386 -14.94 23.96 17.46
CA ASP A 386 -15.83 23.25 18.38
C ASP A 386 -15.57 23.64 19.86
N GLY A 387 -16.31 23.04 20.79
CA GLY A 387 -16.17 23.29 22.23
C GLY A 387 -14.84 22.79 22.83
N GLU A 388 -14.05 22.02 22.09
CA GLU A 388 -12.72 21.55 22.48
C GLU A 388 -11.59 22.41 21.88
N GLY A 389 -11.92 23.32 20.97
CA GLY A 389 -10.96 24.20 20.28
C GLY A 389 -10.44 23.63 18.96
N ASN A 390 -11.01 22.53 18.45
CA ASN A 390 -10.61 21.96 17.16
C ASN A 390 -11.23 22.75 16.01
N ARG A 391 -10.45 22.98 14.94
CA ARG A 391 -10.89 23.72 13.75
C ARG A 391 -12.03 23.03 13.03
N LEU A 392 -13.00 23.82 12.58
CA LEU A 392 -14.13 23.37 11.78
C LEU A 392 -14.15 24.02 10.38
N ASP A 393 -14.62 23.25 9.39
CA ASP A 393 -14.97 23.77 8.07
C ASP A 393 -16.32 24.50 8.10
N GLU A 394 -17.29 23.88 8.79
CA GLU A 394 -18.66 24.36 8.94
C GLU A 394 -19.08 24.29 10.41
N ALA A 395 -19.73 25.33 10.91
CA ALA A 395 -20.25 25.31 12.27
C ALA A 395 -21.61 24.60 12.36
N PRO A 396 -21.89 23.86 13.47
CA PRO A 396 -23.18 23.19 13.64
C PRO A 396 -24.36 24.17 13.68
N ILE A 397 -25.33 23.98 12.78
CA ILE A 397 -26.54 24.81 12.65
C ILE A 397 -27.36 24.88 13.95
N SER A 398 -27.25 23.87 14.82
CA SER A 398 -27.88 23.85 16.13
C SER A 398 -27.33 24.88 17.10
N ILE A 399 -26.08 25.34 16.91
CA ILE A 399 -25.38 26.30 17.76
C ILE A 399 -25.44 27.70 17.12
N VAL A 400 -25.11 27.79 15.83
CA VAL A 400 -24.99 29.04 15.09
C VAL A 400 -25.53 28.87 13.67
N SER A 401 -26.24 29.87 13.14
CA SER A 401 -26.79 29.82 11.78
C SER A 401 -26.60 31.15 11.06
N TYR A 402 -26.28 31.08 9.77
CA TYR A 402 -26.13 32.25 8.92
C TYR A 402 -27.48 32.97 8.75
N PRO A 403 -27.57 34.29 9.02
CA PRO A 403 -28.85 35.01 9.07
C PRO A 403 -29.37 35.47 7.70
N GLY A 404 -28.61 35.31 6.62
CA GLY A 404 -29.00 35.73 5.28
C GLY A 404 -29.97 34.76 4.58
N PRO A 405 -30.60 35.18 3.46
CA PRO A 405 -31.51 34.32 2.71
C PRO A 405 -30.76 33.16 2.05
N GLY A 406 -31.24 31.91 2.23
CA GLY A 406 -30.67 30.73 1.59
C GLY A 406 -30.15 29.68 2.58
N ASP A 407 -28.91 29.26 2.39
CA ASP A 407 -28.25 28.21 3.18
C ASP A 407 -27.90 28.72 4.60
N PRO A 408 -28.47 28.13 5.68
CA PRO A 408 -28.21 28.56 7.05
C PRO A 408 -26.84 28.13 7.58
N THR A 409 -26.04 27.39 6.80
CA THR A 409 -24.73 26.88 7.20
C THR A 409 -23.70 28.00 7.28
N VAL A 410 -22.98 28.07 8.40
CA VAL A 410 -21.85 28.98 8.57
C VAL A 410 -20.57 28.25 8.14
N ARG A 411 -20.01 28.65 7.00
CA ARG A 411 -18.76 28.10 6.45
C ARG A 411 -17.60 29.05 6.72
N ASN A 412 -16.51 28.51 7.25
CA ASN A 412 -15.32 29.31 7.51
C ASN A 412 -14.80 29.93 6.20
N GLY A 413 -14.33 31.17 6.23
CA GLY A 413 -13.80 31.86 5.04
C GLY A 413 -14.85 32.39 4.04
N LEU A 414 -16.08 31.84 3.99
CA LEU A 414 -17.14 32.35 3.10
C LEU A 414 -18.21 33.14 3.87
N SER A 415 -18.95 32.47 4.76
CA SER A 415 -20.03 33.09 5.54
C SER A 415 -19.48 34.18 6.46
N CYS A 416 -18.29 33.97 7.02
CA CYS A 416 -17.61 34.92 7.90
C CYS A 416 -17.23 36.21 7.16
N ILE A 417 -16.65 36.10 5.96
CA ILE A 417 -16.37 37.27 5.09
C ILE A 417 -17.67 38.03 4.77
N GLY A 418 -18.74 37.28 4.46
CA GLY A 418 -20.08 37.81 4.22
C GLY A 418 -20.71 38.53 5.41
N CYS A 419 -20.53 38.01 6.62
CA CYS A 419 -21.03 38.66 7.84
C CYS A 419 -20.27 39.96 8.15
N HIS A 420 -18.97 40.03 7.86
CA HIS A 420 -18.07 41.09 8.33
C HIS A 420 -17.71 42.16 7.27
N THR A 421 -18.63 42.43 6.33
CA THR A 421 -18.48 43.46 5.27
C THR A 421 -18.24 44.88 5.77
N GLN A 422 -18.66 45.15 7.01
CA GLN A 422 -18.50 46.43 7.71
C GLN A 422 -17.45 46.33 8.83
N GLY A 423 -16.58 45.32 8.82
CA GLY A 423 -15.61 45.04 9.88
C GLY A 423 -16.27 44.37 11.09
N MET A 424 -15.86 44.77 12.30
CA MET A 424 -16.36 44.15 13.53
C MET A 424 -17.81 44.55 13.79
N LYS A 425 -18.65 43.58 14.16
CA LYS A 425 -20.04 43.85 14.54
C LYS A 425 -20.10 44.59 15.87
N THR A 426 -21.01 45.54 15.98
CA THR A 426 -21.31 46.23 17.24
C THR A 426 -22.28 45.39 18.07
N PHE A 427 -22.08 45.35 19.38
CA PHE A 427 -22.92 44.65 20.36
C PHE A 427 -22.94 45.42 21.68
N GLU A 428 -23.99 45.24 22.47
CA GLU A 428 -24.10 45.79 23.82
C GLU A 428 -23.86 44.70 24.86
N ASP A 429 -23.00 44.97 25.84
CA ASP A 429 -22.78 44.07 26.96
C ASP A 429 -23.94 44.16 27.95
N GLU A 430 -24.57 43.01 28.21
CA GLU A 430 -25.67 42.88 29.17
C GLU A 430 -25.17 42.31 30.51
N VAL A 431 -24.02 41.62 30.51
CA VAL A 431 -23.51 40.90 31.69
C VAL A 431 -23.00 41.87 32.76
N ARG A 432 -22.26 42.92 32.40
CA ARG A 432 -21.72 43.89 33.37
C ARG A 432 -22.81 44.50 34.23
N ALA A 433 -23.93 44.93 33.64
CA ALA A 433 -25.05 45.53 34.38
C ALA A 433 -25.62 44.57 35.44
N VAL A 434 -25.69 43.26 35.11
CA VAL A 434 -26.14 42.22 36.05
C VAL A 434 -25.11 41.99 37.16
N VAL A 435 -23.82 41.93 36.82
CA VAL A 435 -22.71 41.78 37.78
C VAL A 435 -22.67 42.97 38.76
N GLU A 436 -22.91 44.19 38.28
CA GLU A 436 -22.93 45.40 39.10
C GLU A 436 -24.06 45.39 40.14
N GLN A 437 -25.24 44.89 39.75
CA GLN A 437 -26.42 44.82 40.61
C GLN A 437 -26.43 43.62 41.56
N ALA A 438 -25.54 42.64 41.38
CA ALA A 438 -25.49 41.42 42.19
C ALA A 438 -25.01 41.69 43.63
N VAL A 439 -25.87 41.43 44.63
CA VAL A 439 -25.62 41.72 46.05
C VAL A 439 -24.80 40.63 46.76
N ASN A 440 -24.82 39.37 46.29
CA ASN A 440 -23.99 38.26 46.74
C ASN A 440 -23.91 37.17 45.64
N PRO A 441 -23.23 37.42 44.52
CA PRO A 441 -23.20 36.47 43.42
C PRO A 441 -22.43 35.18 43.76
N PRO A 442 -22.72 34.06 43.08
CA PRO A 442 -21.98 32.81 43.21
C PRO A 442 -20.58 32.86 42.56
N PHE A 443 -20.20 33.98 41.97
CA PHE A 443 -18.92 34.23 41.30
C PHE A 443 -18.17 35.42 41.92
N ASN A 444 -16.88 35.55 41.62
CA ASN A 444 -16.09 36.68 42.09
C ASN A 444 -16.47 37.97 41.34
N ARG A 445 -17.30 38.81 41.97
CA ARG A 445 -17.79 40.07 41.40
C ARG A 445 -16.68 41.01 40.95
N ALA A 446 -15.63 41.18 41.76
CA ALA A 446 -14.53 42.07 41.43
C ALA A 446 -13.82 41.60 40.16
N ARG A 447 -13.60 40.29 40.06
CA ARG A 447 -12.98 39.67 38.90
C ARG A 447 -13.83 39.82 37.64
N ALA A 448 -15.14 39.57 37.73
CA ALA A 448 -16.03 39.74 36.59
C ALA A 448 -15.97 41.19 36.05
N LEU A 449 -15.95 42.20 36.92
CA LEU A 449 -15.86 43.61 36.49
C LEU A 449 -14.51 44.03 35.91
N GLU A 450 -13.44 43.26 36.15
CA GLU A 450 -12.14 43.46 35.49
C GLU A 450 -12.15 42.95 34.04
N LEU A 451 -12.92 41.89 33.75
CA LEU A 451 -13.04 41.28 32.42
C LEU A 451 -14.11 41.98 31.56
N TYR A 452 -15.31 42.17 32.11
CA TYR A 452 -16.43 42.83 31.45
C TYR A 452 -16.32 44.33 31.62
N VAL A 453 -15.72 45.01 30.66
CA VAL A 453 -15.39 46.46 30.75
C VAL A 453 -16.60 47.36 30.47
N GLU A 454 -16.47 48.65 30.74
CA GLU A 454 -17.48 49.65 30.36
C GLU A 454 -17.73 49.63 28.84
N GLN A 455 -18.99 49.83 28.43
CA GLN A 455 -19.40 49.75 27.03
C GLN A 455 -18.59 50.71 26.14
N GLU A 456 -18.25 51.91 26.62
CA GLU A 456 -17.45 52.86 25.85
C GLU A 456 -16.04 52.34 25.54
N VAL A 457 -15.45 51.53 26.43
CA VAL A 457 -14.14 50.90 26.20
C VAL A 457 -14.25 49.82 25.14
N MET A 458 -15.29 48.98 25.22
CA MET A 458 -15.53 47.95 24.21
C MET A 458 -15.81 48.56 22.83
N ASN A 459 -16.66 49.59 22.77
CA ASN A 459 -16.94 50.31 21.52
C ASN A 459 -15.67 50.90 20.90
N ALA A 460 -14.78 51.49 21.70
CA ALA A 460 -13.53 52.04 21.20
C ALA A 460 -12.61 50.96 20.57
N LEU A 461 -12.58 49.75 21.13
CA LEU A 461 -11.82 48.62 20.58
C LEU A 461 -12.44 48.13 19.26
N VAL A 462 -13.76 47.98 19.21
CA VAL A 462 -14.51 47.62 17.99
C VAL A 462 -14.27 48.66 16.88
N ASP A 463 -14.30 49.96 17.22
CA ASP A 463 -14.04 51.05 16.28
C ASP A 463 -12.60 51.05 15.76
N GLU A 464 -11.61 50.81 16.64
CA GLU A 464 -10.20 50.70 16.26
C GLU A 464 -9.97 49.56 15.27
N ASP A 465 -10.47 48.37 15.59
CA ASP A 465 -10.26 47.16 14.79
C ASP A 465 -11.06 47.24 13.46
N THR A 466 -12.23 47.88 13.47
CA THR A 466 -13.02 48.19 12.27
C THR A 466 -12.31 49.20 11.36
N LEU A 467 -11.68 50.23 11.93
CA LEU A 467 -10.91 51.20 11.15
C LEU A 467 -9.67 50.55 10.51
N ARG A 468 -8.99 49.65 11.22
CA ARG A 468 -7.87 48.87 10.68
C ARG A 468 -8.31 48.06 9.45
N TYR A 469 -9.38 47.28 9.59
CA TYR A 469 -9.95 46.50 8.48
C TYR A 469 -10.37 47.39 7.31
N ARG A 470 -11.07 48.51 7.58
CA ARG A 470 -11.50 49.47 6.55
C ARG A 470 -10.31 49.97 5.73
N ASN A 471 -9.25 50.41 6.38
CA ASN A 471 -8.07 50.95 5.70
C ASN A 471 -7.43 49.90 4.79
N ALA A 472 -7.32 48.64 5.26
CA ALA A 472 -6.77 47.56 4.46
C ALA A 472 -7.69 47.16 3.28
N LEU A 473 -9.01 47.13 3.51
CA LEU A 473 -10.01 46.87 2.48
C LEU A 473 -10.00 47.94 1.37
N GLU A 474 -9.94 49.22 1.74
CA GLU A 474 -9.85 50.33 0.78
C GLU A 474 -8.50 50.29 0.03
N ALA A 475 -7.41 49.93 0.71
CA ALA A 475 -6.12 49.68 0.07
C ALA A 475 -6.19 48.55 -0.95
N ALA A 476 -6.99 47.50 -0.70
CA ALA A 476 -7.24 46.41 -1.65
C ALA A 476 -8.19 46.82 -2.81
N GLY A 477 -8.77 48.02 -2.77
CA GLY A 477 -9.73 48.50 -3.77
C GLY A 477 -11.17 48.06 -3.49
N GLY A 478 -11.44 47.52 -2.30
CA GLY A 478 -12.78 47.21 -1.82
C GLY A 478 -13.55 48.47 -1.40
N VAL A 479 -14.86 48.31 -1.22
CA VAL A 479 -15.77 49.37 -0.76
C VAL A 479 -16.30 48.97 0.61
N PHE A 480 -15.99 49.77 1.63
CA PHE A 480 -16.44 49.50 3.00
C PHE A 480 -17.96 49.59 3.11
N GLY A 481 -18.60 48.51 3.56
CA GLY A 481 -20.06 48.42 3.70
C GLY A 481 -20.85 48.35 2.38
N GLY A 482 -20.16 48.21 1.23
CA GLY A 482 -20.78 47.90 -0.05
C GLY A 482 -21.18 46.42 -0.16
N ILE A 483 -21.64 46.01 -1.34
CA ILE A 483 -21.96 44.60 -1.63
C ILE A 483 -20.69 43.74 -1.55
N GLU A 484 -20.75 42.65 -0.78
CA GLU A 484 -19.63 41.71 -0.65
C GLU A 484 -19.39 40.94 -1.93
N PRO A 485 -18.24 41.11 -2.61
CA PRO A 485 -17.99 40.42 -3.87
C PRO A 485 -17.78 38.91 -3.69
N ILE A 486 -17.10 38.44 -2.63
CA ILE A 486 -16.70 37.03 -2.51
C ILE A 486 -17.93 36.13 -2.34
N GLN A 487 -18.78 36.44 -1.35
CA GLN A 487 -20.02 35.69 -1.13
C GLN A 487 -20.95 35.74 -2.35
N ARG A 488 -21.12 36.93 -2.95
CA ARG A 488 -21.94 37.10 -4.15
C ARG A 488 -21.44 36.22 -5.30
N PHE A 489 -20.13 36.23 -5.57
CA PHE A 489 -19.58 35.48 -6.70
C PHE A 489 -19.51 33.98 -6.44
N HIS A 490 -19.43 33.55 -5.18
CA HIS A 490 -19.70 32.16 -4.84
C HIS A 490 -21.11 31.74 -5.28
N GLU A 491 -22.14 32.49 -4.91
CA GLU A 491 -23.53 32.19 -5.29
C GLU A 491 -23.75 32.22 -6.81
N VAL A 492 -23.21 33.23 -7.49
CA VAL A 492 -23.27 33.35 -8.97
C VAL A 492 -22.58 32.15 -9.64
N PHE A 493 -21.42 31.73 -9.14
CA PHE A 493 -20.67 30.63 -9.72
C PHE A 493 -21.39 29.28 -9.64
N GLN A 494 -22.16 29.03 -8.57
CA GLN A 494 -22.98 27.82 -8.43
C GLN A 494 -24.16 27.76 -9.43
N GLY A 495 -24.49 28.89 -10.07
CA GLY A 495 -25.54 28.98 -11.06
C GLY A 495 -25.32 28.12 -12.31
N PRO A 496 -26.39 27.83 -13.08
CA PRO A 496 -26.27 27.11 -14.33
C PRO A 496 -25.57 27.95 -15.41
N LEU A 497 -24.80 27.28 -16.24
CA LEU A 497 -23.98 27.83 -17.31
C LEU A 497 -24.72 27.91 -18.63
N ASP A 498 -24.35 28.89 -19.45
CA ASP A 498 -24.85 29.04 -20.80
C ASP A 498 -23.80 28.81 -21.87
N ALA A 499 -24.24 28.76 -23.13
CA ALA A 499 -23.37 28.46 -24.25
C ALA A 499 -22.23 29.46 -24.42
N ALA A 500 -22.46 30.74 -24.10
CA ALA A 500 -21.45 31.79 -24.25
C ALA A 500 -20.34 31.65 -23.19
N TYR A 501 -20.72 31.43 -21.93
CA TYR A 501 -19.76 31.16 -20.87
C TYR A 501 -18.92 29.92 -21.17
N VAL A 502 -19.58 28.81 -21.52
CA VAL A 502 -18.90 27.53 -21.77
C VAL A 502 -17.97 27.62 -22.99
N ALA A 503 -18.40 28.26 -24.07
CA ALA A 503 -17.58 28.51 -25.25
C ALA A 503 -16.33 29.33 -24.91
N ALA A 504 -16.51 30.41 -24.13
CA ALA A 504 -15.42 31.29 -23.74
C ALA A 504 -14.39 30.60 -22.83
N VAL A 505 -14.81 29.73 -21.91
CA VAL A 505 -13.93 28.94 -21.05
C VAL A 505 -13.03 27.98 -21.86
N VAL A 506 -13.52 27.45 -22.99
CA VAL A 506 -12.71 26.60 -23.89
C VAL A 506 -12.01 27.40 -24.99
N GLY A 507 -12.05 28.73 -24.93
CA GLY A 507 -11.35 29.62 -25.86
C GLY A 507 -11.97 29.69 -27.27
N LEU A 508 -13.28 29.46 -27.40
CA LEU A 508 -14.01 29.50 -28.68
C LEU A 508 -15.10 30.57 -28.68
N GLU A 509 -15.34 31.18 -29.85
CA GLU A 509 -16.54 31.99 -30.06
C GLU A 509 -17.79 31.11 -29.99
N THR A 510 -18.89 31.63 -29.42
CA THR A 510 -20.13 30.90 -29.17
C THR A 510 -20.67 30.20 -30.43
N ASP A 511 -20.68 30.88 -31.58
CA ASP A 511 -21.18 30.31 -32.83
C ASP A 511 -20.33 29.15 -33.33
N ILE A 512 -18.99 29.27 -33.23
CA ILE A 512 -18.04 28.20 -33.60
C ILE A 512 -18.21 27.00 -32.66
N PHE A 513 -18.40 27.26 -31.37
CA PHE A 513 -18.60 26.23 -30.36
C PHE A 513 -19.91 25.47 -30.58
N LEU A 514 -21.03 26.17 -30.79
CA LEU A 514 -22.33 25.56 -31.08
C LEU A 514 -22.32 24.81 -32.42
N GLU A 515 -21.61 25.31 -33.43
CA GLU A 515 -21.41 24.61 -34.70
C GLU A 515 -20.63 23.30 -34.50
N LYS A 516 -19.57 23.32 -33.68
CA LYS A 516 -18.80 22.11 -33.33
C LYS A 516 -19.67 21.08 -32.61
N ILE A 517 -20.48 21.50 -31.62
CA ILE A 517 -21.43 20.60 -30.95
C ILE A 517 -22.43 20.04 -31.99
N SER A 518 -23.03 20.89 -32.81
CA SER A 518 -24.04 20.47 -33.80
C SER A 518 -23.52 19.47 -34.85
N LYS A 519 -22.20 19.43 -35.09
CA LYS A 519 -21.57 18.53 -36.05
C LYS A 519 -21.05 17.23 -35.44
N ARG A 520 -21.05 17.09 -34.11
CA ARG A 520 -20.34 16.01 -33.41
C ARG A 520 -21.17 15.34 -32.33
N VAL A 521 -21.31 14.02 -32.44
CA VAL A 521 -22.15 13.21 -31.56
C VAL A 521 -21.60 13.13 -30.14
N ASP A 522 -20.29 13.03 -29.97
CA ASP A 522 -19.62 13.07 -28.65
C ASP A 522 -19.88 14.41 -27.92
N LEU A 523 -19.68 15.53 -28.60
CA LEU A 523 -19.99 16.85 -28.04
C LEU A 523 -21.50 17.04 -27.81
N GLN A 524 -22.38 16.44 -28.62
CA GLN A 524 -23.84 16.46 -28.35
C GLN A 524 -24.22 15.68 -27.11
N ASN A 525 -23.57 14.55 -26.86
CA ASN A 525 -23.85 13.74 -25.67
C ASN A 525 -23.44 14.48 -24.39
N LEU A 526 -22.34 15.23 -24.44
CA LEU A 526 -21.83 16.00 -23.31
C LEU A 526 -22.55 17.35 -23.15
N LEU A 527 -22.80 18.05 -24.26
CA LEU A 527 -23.15 19.48 -24.29
C LEU A 527 -24.46 19.80 -25.02
N GLY A 528 -25.23 18.79 -25.44
CA GLY A 528 -26.41 18.96 -26.30
C GLY A 528 -27.50 19.86 -25.71
N ALA A 529 -27.58 19.97 -24.38
CA ALA A 529 -28.49 20.89 -23.71
C ALA A 529 -28.23 22.37 -24.08
N LEU A 530 -26.99 22.73 -24.40
CA LEU A 530 -26.57 24.09 -24.75
C LEU A 530 -26.97 24.50 -26.18
N VAL A 531 -27.30 23.53 -27.05
CA VAL A 531 -27.72 23.80 -28.45
C VAL A 531 -29.18 24.23 -28.53
N LEU A 532 -29.97 23.96 -27.49
CA LEU A 532 -31.36 24.40 -27.40
C LEU A 532 -31.42 25.93 -27.22
N GLU A 533 -32.45 26.57 -27.77
CA GLU A 533 -32.69 27.99 -27.58
C GLU A 533 -32.88 28.29 -26.08
N GLY A 534 -32.01 29.14 -25.51
CA GLY A 534 -31.98 29.40 -24.06
C GLY A 534 -31.43 28.24 -23.21
N GLY A 535 -30.76 27.26 -23.81
CA GLY A 535 -30.19 26.10 -23.15
C GLY A 535 -29.21 26.44 -22.03
N ARG A 536 -29.28 25.68 -20.93
CA ARG A 536 -28.44 25.85 -19.74
C ARG A 536 -27.88 24.50 -19.28
N MET A 537 -26.74 24.53 -18.61
CA MET A 537 -26.04 23.36 -18.07
C MET A 537 -25.73 23.55 -16.59
N LYS A 538 -25.87 22.51 -15.76
CA LYS A 538 -25.47 22.62 -14.35
C LYS A 538 -23.94 22.63 -14.20
N ARG A 539 -23.43 23.40 -13.24
CA ARG A 539 -21.99 23.57 -12.97
C ARG A 539 -21.27 22.26 -12.64
N ASP A 540 -21.90 21.40 -11.84
CA ASP A 540 -21.37 20.09 -11.46
C ASP A 540 -21.14 19.18 -12.69
N THR A 541 -22.10 19.22 -13.61
CA THR A 541 -22.09 18.49 -14.87
C THR A 541 -20.99 19.01 -15.79
N TRP A 542 -20.85 20.34 -15.90
CA TRP A 542 -19.75 20.94 -16.65
C TRP A 542 -18.38 20.54 -16.11
N THR A 543 -18.20 20.70 -14.79
CA THR A 543 -16.90 20.48 -14.14
C THR A 543 -16.49 19.02 -14.22
N SER A 544 -17.41 18.07 -14.00
CA SER A 544 -17.12 16.64 -14.06
C SER A 544 -16.83 16.13 -15.48
N ASN A 545 -17.21 16.87 -16.52
CA ASN A 545 -17.01 16.50 -17.91
C ASN A 545 -15.98 17.39 -18.62
N PHE A 546 -15.29 18.29 -17.90
CA PHE A 546 -14.45 19.31 -18.51
C PHE A 546 -13.34 18.70 -19.38
N ASP A 547 -12.58 17.74 -18.84
CA ASP A 547 -11.50 17.06 -19.56
C ASP A 547 -12.02 16.33 -20.80
N ALA A 548 -13.12 15.59 -20.66
CA ALA A 548 -13.77 14.92 -21.78
C ALA A 548 -14.25 15.89 -22.89
N VAL A 549 -14.68 17.10 -22.51
CA VAL A 549 -15.05 18.16 -23.45
C VAL A 549 -13.81 18.70 -24.16
N ILE A 550 -12.71 18.96 -23.44
CA ILE A 550 -11.44 19.42 -24.01
C ILE A 550 -10.88 18.36 -24.97
N ASP A 551 -10.85 17.09 -24.56
CA ASP A 551 -10.42 15.97 -25.39
C ASP A 551 -11.29 15.80 -26.64
N ALA A 552 -12.61 15.90 -26.48
CA ALA A 552 -13.51 15.90 -27.61
C ALA A 552 -13.19 17.07 -28.54
N LEU A 553 -13.04 18.30 -28.04
CA LEU A 553 -12.72 19.47 -28.86
C LEU A 553 -11.36 19.36 -29.58
N ASN A 554 -10.38 18.68 -28.97
CA ASN A 554 -9.01 18.51 -29.47
C ASN A 554 -8.87 17.33 -30.45
N THR A 555 -9.62 16.24 -30.28
CA THR A 555 -9.58 15.09 -31.18
C THR A 555 -10.37 15.39 -32.46
N GLY A 556 -9.72 15.34 -33.63
CA GLY A 556 -10.28 15.77 -34.94
C GLY A 556 -11.37 14.86 -35.54
N GLY A 557 -12.43 14.54 -34.79
CA GLY A 557 -13.57 13.76 -35.27
C GLY A 557 -13.27 12.28 -35.45
N ILE A 558 -12.76 11.63 -34.40
CA ILE A 558 -12.84 10.17 -34.28
C ILE A 558 -14.21 9.88 -33.65
N GLU A 559 -14.97 8.95 -34.25
CA GLU A 559 -16.26 8.49 -33.73
C GLU A 559 -16.21 8.24 -32.20
N PRO A 560 -17.31 8.52 -31.46
CA PRO A 560 -17.35 8.27 -30.03
C PRO A 560 -17.13 6.77 -29.78
N PRO A 561 -16.27 6.34 -28.83
CA PRO A 561 -16.36 4.98 -28.35
C PRO A 561 -17.65 4.82 -27.53
N PRO A 562 -18.18 3.59 -27.44
CA PRO A 562 -19.61 3.32 -27.48
C PRO A 562 -20.22 3.20 -26.09
N VAL A 563 -21.49 3.59 -25.92
CA VAL A 563 -22.49 3.14 -24.91
C VAL A 563 -21.92 2.33 -23.72
N GLY A 564 -21.00 2.90 -22.94
CA GLY A 564 -20.18 2.14 -21.99
C GLY A 564 -19.22 3.00 -21.19
N VAL A 565 -18.61 2.39 -20.18
CA VAL A 565 -17.57 2.93 -19.32
C VAL A 565 -16.32 3.14 -20.17
N TYR A 566 -15.78 4.35 -20.12
CA TYR A 566 -14.54 4.68 -20.79
C TYR A 566 -13.38 4.05 -20.03
N ILE A 567 -12.65 3.15 -20.69
CA ILE A 567 -11.47 2.47 -20.14
C ILE A 567 -10.38 2.63 -21.20
N PRO A 568 -9.55 3.70 -21.13
CA PRO A 568 -8.59 4.06 -22.16
C PRO A 568 -7.43 3.06 -22.26
N ASP A 569 -7.03 2.46 -21.15
CA ASP A 569 -5.98 1.45 -21.14
C ASP A 569 -6.50 0.13 -21.70
N PRO A 570 -5.96 -0.34 -22.85
CA PRO A 570 -6.47 -1.55 -23.51
C PRO A 570 -6.21 -2.81 -22.67
N ASN A 571 -5.16 -2.83 -21.85
CA ASN A 571 -4.80 -3.97 -21.01
C ASN A 571 -5.69 -4.04 -19.77
N LEU A 572 -6.05 -2.89 -19.20
CA LEU A 572 -7.06 -2.78 -18.15
C LEU A 572 -8.45 -3.17 -18.69
N HIS A 573 -8.84 -2.64 -19.86
CA HIS A 573 -10.09 -3.01 -20.50
C HIS A 573 -10.18 -4.52 -20.72
N ALA A 574 -9.09 -5.14 -21.18
CA ALA A 574 -9.01 -6.60 -21.35
C ALA A 574 -9.15 -7.33 -20.00
N ALA A 575 -8.46 -6.89 -18.95
CA ALA A 575 -8.56 -7.48 -17.61
C ALA A 575 -9.99 -7.42 -17.05
N ILE A 576 -10.65 -6.26 -17.18
CA ILE A 576 -12.05 -6.06 -16.79
C ILE A 576 -12.99 -6.94 -17.63
N SER A 577 -12.76 -7.02 -18.94
CA SER A 577 -13.56 -7.85 -19.85
C SER A 577 -13.48 -9.33 -19.47
N VAL A 578 -12.29 -9.82 -19.10
CA VAL A 578 -12.09 -11.19 -18.60
C VAL A 578 -12.81 -11.40 -17.27
N ALA A 579 -12.68 -10.45 -16.33
CA ALA A 579 -13.34 -10.53 -15.02
C ALA A 579 -14.88 -10.55 -15.14
N LEU A 580 -15.44 -9.91 -16.17
CA LEU A 580 -16.86 -9.92 -16.50
C LEU A 580 -17.30 -11.12 -17.37
N GLY A 581 -16.39 -12.06 -17.68
CA GLY A 581 -16.71 -13.25 -18.49
C GLY A 581 -16.93 -12.97 -19.98
N LYS A 582 -16.45 -11.82 -20.47
CA LYS A 582 -16.62 -11.35 -21.86
C LYS A 582 -15.47 -11.75 -22.80
N GLY A 583 -14.39 -12.33 -22.28
CA GLY A 583 -13.19 -12.76 -23.04
C GLY A 583 -12.23 -11.60 -23.40
N GLU A 584 -10.98 -11.93 -23.73
CA GLU A 584 -9.91 -10.94 -24.00
C GLU A 584 -10.01 -10.26 -25.39
N THR A 585 -10.58 -10.94 -26.39
CA THR A 585 -10.40 -10.60 -27.81
C THR A 585 -11.46 -9.69 -28.41
N SER A 586 -12.13 -8.86 -27.61
CA SER A 586 -13.12 -7.92 -28.12
C SER A 586 -13.13 -6.65 -27.27
N MET A 587 -13.10 -5.49 -27.92
CA MET A 587 -13.56 -4.21 -27.36
C MET A 587 -15.08 -4.26 -27.11
N ASN A 588 -15.51 -5.26 -26.32
CA ASN A 588 -16.88 -5.38 -25.88
C ASN A 588 -17.14 -4.19 -24.97
N THR A 589 -18.12 -3.41 -25.34
CA THR A 589 -18.58 -2.31 -24.51
C THR A 589 -18.93 -2.81 -23.11
N ILE A 590 -18.30 -2.22 -22.10
CA ILE A 590 -18.57 -2.50 -20.69
C ILE A 590 -19.53 -1.41 -20.20
N SER A 591 -20.73 -1.77 -19.76
CA SER A 591 -21.67 -0.81 -19.19
C SER A 591 -21.36 -0.52 -17.71
N HIS A 592 -21.86 0.60 -17.21
CA HIS A 592 -21.76 0.98 -15.80
C HIS A 592 -22.36 -0.09 -14.87
N ALA A 593 -23.47 -0.70 -15.29
CA ALA A 593 -24.12 -1.76 -14.52
C ALA A 593 -23.26 -3.03 -14.45
N GLU A 594 -22.54 -3.35 -15.51
CA GLU A 594 -21.68 -4.55 -15.55
C GLU A 594 -20.43 -4.34 -14.71
N ILE A 595 -19.70 -3.23 -14.89
CA ILE A 595 -18.47 -2.99 -14.10
C ILE A 595 -18.77 -2.88 -12.60
N ALA A 596 -19.93 -2.35 -12.23
CA ALA A 596 -20.37 -2.29 -10.83
C ALA A 596 -20.60 -3.68 -10.22
N THR A 597 -20.68 -4.77 -11.00
CA THR A 597 -20.75 -6.14 -10.45
C THR A 597 -19.40 -6.71 -10.04
N LEU A 598 -18.29 -6.06 -10.43
CA LEU A 598 -16.95 -6.51 -10.06
C LEU A 598 -16.76 -6.42 -8.54
N THR A 599 -16.32 -7.53 -7.96
CA THR A 599 -15.91 -7.65 -6.55
C THR A 599 -14.42 -7.97 -6.43
N THR A 600 -13.84 -8.61 -7.44
CA THR A 600 -12.41 -8.90 -7.53
C THR A 600 -11.91 -8.60 -8.94
N LEU A 601 -10.76 -7.93 -9.05
CA LEU A 601 -10.06 -7.72 -10.33
C LEU A 601 -8.60 -8.14 -10.20
N ARG A 602 -8.17 -9.02 -11.11
CA ARG A 602 -6.76 -9.46 -11.27
C ARG A 602 -6.22 -8.92 -12.59
N ALA A 603 -5.34 -7.94 -12.49
CA ALA A 603 -4.82 -7.14 -13.58
C ALA A 603 -3.28 -6.97 -13.51
N SER A 604 -2.59 -7.84 -12.78
CA SER A 604 -1.12 -7.81 -12.65
C SER A 604 -0.40 -8.26 -13.92
N ASP A 605 0.85 -7.80 -14.09
CA ASP A 605 1.77 -8.16 -15.20
C ASP A 605 1.13 -7.99 -16.58
N ARG A 606 0.61 -6.78 -16.82
CA ARG A 606 -0.20 -6.46 -18.01
C ARG A 606 0.19 -5.17 -18.72
N ASP A 607 1.26 -4.51 -18.31
CA ASP A 607 1.69 -3.20 -18.86
C ASP A 607 0.57 -2.13 -18.78
N ILE A 608 -0.22 -2.15 -17.70
CA ILE A 608 -1.28 -1.17 -17.43
C ILE A 608 -0.66 0.13 -16.94
N LYS A 609 -1.11 1.26 -17.47
CA LYS A 609 -0.61 2.61 -17.14
C LYS A 609 -1.67 3.49 -16.50
N ASP A 610 -2.92 3.28 -16.89
CA ASP A 610 -4.05 4.14 -16.56
C ASP A 610 -5.19 3.29 -15.99
N LEU A 611 -5.66 3.67 -14.80
CA LEU A 611 -6.75 3.01 -14.07
C LEU A 611 -8.15 3.59 -14.39
N THR A 612 -8.23 4.59 -15.27
CA THR A 612 -9.49 5.23 -15.66
C THR A 612 -10.54 4.21 -16.08
N GLY A 613 -11.76 4.42 -15.58
CA GLY A 613 -12.90 3.53 -15.71
C GLY A 613 -13.14 2.66 -14.48
N LEU A 614 -12.12 2.39 -13.64
CA LEU A 614 -12.30 1.60 -12.41
C LEU A 614 -13.10 2.31 -11.33
N GLU A 615 -13.22 3.64 -11.36
CA GLU A 615 -14.06 4.43 -10.45
C GLU A 615 -15.54 3.99 -10.48
N HIS A 616 -15.95 3.32 -11.56
CA HIS A 616 -17.30 2.75 -11.72
C HIS A 616 -17.47 1.35 -11.10
N ALA A 617 -16.38 0.67 -10.73
CA ALA A 617 -16.39 -0.63 -10.06
C ALA A 617 -16.71 -0.51 -8.56
N ILE A 618 -17.81 0.19 -8.22
CA ILE A 618 -18.14 0.62 -6.84
C ILE A 618 -18.26 -0.50 -5.80
N ASN A 619 -18.44 -1.76 -6.22
CA ASN A 619 -18.52 -2.93 -5.35
C ASN A 619 -17.20 -3.73 -5.29
N LEU A 620 -16.10 -3.19 -5.85
CA LEU A 620 -14.81 -3.84 -5.84
C LEU A 620 -14.28 -3.97 -4.41
N VAL A 621 -13.86 -5.18 -4.07
CA VAL A 621 -13.33 -5.58 -2.75
C VAL A 621 -11.84 -5.90 -2.84
N ASP A 622 -11.42 -6.59 -3.90
CA ASP A 622 -10.03 -7.01 -4.08
C ASP A 622 -9.48 -6.53 -5.44
N LEU A 623 -8.42 -5.73 -5.41
CA LEU A 623 -7.69 -5.27 -6.59
C LEU A 623 -6.23 -5.73 -6.55
N HIS A 624 -5.83 -6.52 -7.55
CA HIS A 624 -4.44 -6.89 -7.79
C HIS A 624 -4.00 -6.33 -9.14
N ALA A 625 -3.08 -5.36 -9.13
CA ALA A 625 -2.53 -4.70 -10.31
C ALA A 625 -1.01 -4.45 -10.20
N PHE A 626 -0.30 -5.39 -9.57
CA PHE A 626 1.17 -5.33 -9.40
C PHE A 626 1.92 -5.62 -10.72
N ASP A 627 3.20 -5.25 -10.77
CA ASP A 627 4.06 -5.38 -11.97
C ASP A 627 3.45 -4.69 -13.20
N ASN A 628 3.15 -3.40 -13.07
CA ASN A 628 2.55 -2.57 -14.12
C ASN A 628 3.31 -1.22 -14.21
N GLN A 629 2.75 -0.23 -14.91
CA GLN A 629 3.29 1.11 -15.08
C GLN A 629 2.32 2.19 -14.56
N ILE A 630 1.52 1.86 -13.54
CA ILE A 630 0.53 2.75 -12.93
C ILE A 630 1.25 3.86 -12.16
N THR A 631 0.82 5.10 -12.36
CA THR A 631 1.31 6.27 -11.62
C THR A 631 0.20 6.93 -10.80
N ASP A 632 -1.02 6.97 -11.35
CA ASP A 632 -2.17 7.62 -10.73
C ASP A 632 -3.15 6.62 -10.09
N LEU A 633 -3.50 6.86 -8.83
CA LEU A 633 -4.48 6.11 -8.06
C LEU A 633 -5.82 6.84 -7.92
N SER A 634 -5.99 8.04 -8.51
CA SER A 634 -7.22 8.84 -8.45
C SER A 634 -8.51 8.07 -8.80
N PRO A 635 -8.52 7.12 -9.77
CA PRO A 635 -9.70 6.33 -10.09
C PRO A 635 -10.17 5.42 -8.93
N LEU A 636 -9.30 5.12 -7.97
CA LEU A 636 -9.63 4.26 -6.83
C LEU A 636 -10.33 5.01 -5.68
N SER A 637 -10.28 6.35 -5.67
CA SER A 637 -10.64 7.19 -4.51
C SER A 637 -12.05 6.99 -3.95
N LYS A 638 -12.99 6.53 -4.78
CA LYS A 638 -14.40 6.30 -4.39
C LYS A 638 -14.74 4.83 -4.13
N LEU A 639 -13.77 3.92 -4.25
CA LEU A 639 -13.98 2.47 -4.09
C LEU A 639 -13.97 2.06 -2.61
N ILE A 640 -14.85 2.67 -1.82
CA ILE A 640 -14.89 2.54 -0.36
C ILE A 640 -15.08 1.09 0.15
N ASN A 641 -15.49 0.16 -0.72
CA ASN A 641 -15.65 -1.25 -0.39
C ASN A 641 -14.36 -2.06 -0.51
N LEU A 642 -13.27 -1.45 -1.00
CA LEU A 642 -12.00 -2.11 -1.20
C LEU A 642 -11.41 -2.54 0.14
N LYS A 643 -11.01 -3.81 0.22
CA LYS A 643 -10.39 -4.46 1.36
C LYS A 643 -8.95 -4.87 1.07
N VAL A 644 -8.65 -5.28 -0.16
CA VAL A 644 -7.31 -5.68 -0.57
C VAL A 644 -6.87 -4.84 -1.76
N LEU A 645 -5.76 -4.14 -1.60
CA LEU A 645 -5.10 -3.38 -2.67
C LEU A 645 -3.65 -3.85 -2.81
N SER A 646 -3.33 -4.42 -3.97
CA SER A 646 -1.99 -4.90 -4.30
C SER A 646 -1.52 -4.25 -5.59
N ILE A 647 -0.61 -3.28 -5.46
CA ILE A 647 -0.13 -2.39 -6.53
C ILE A 647 1.40 -2.27 -6.55
N TYR A 648 2.09 -3.20 -5.89
CA TYR A 648 3.55 -3.22 -5.84
C TYR A 648 4.21 -3.30 -7.23
N ASN A 649 5.46 -2.82 -7.32
CA ASN A 649 6.23 -2.67 -8.56
C ASN A 649 5.50 -1.82 -9.60
N ASN A 650 5.03 -0.64 -9.18
CA ASN A 650 4.53 0.42 -10.04
C ASN A 650 5.27 1.75 -9.74
N PRO A 651 5.34 2.67 -10.70
CA PRO A 651 5.97 3.99 -10.49
C PRO A 651 5.09 4.97 -9.67
N ILE A 652 4.44 4.50 -8.60
CA ILE A 652 3.56 5.30 -7.73
C ILE A 652 4.40 6.03 -6.68
N ASP A 653 4.13 7.31 -6.43
CA ASP A 653 4.80 8.12 -5.41
C ASP A 653 3.84 8.71 -4.36
N SER A 654 2.53 8.68 -4.60
CA SER A 654 1.51 9.24 -3.71
C SER A 654 0.38 8.26 -3.39
N LEU A 655 -0.02 8.23 -2.11
CA LEU A 655 -1.15 7.47 -1.59
C LEU A 655 -2.38 8.34 -1.29
N SER A 656 -2.34 9.65 -1.54
CA SER A 656 -3.45 10.57 -1.22
C SER A 656 -4.81 10.11 -1.76
N PRO A 657 -4.91 9.55 -2.98
CA PRO A 657 -6.19 9.04 -3.49
C PRO A 657 -6.83 7.94 -2.66
N ILE A 658 -6.06 7.16 -1.89
CA ILE A 658 -6.59 6.03 -1.12
C ILE A 658 -6.91 6.38 0.34
N ALA A 659 -6.73 7.64 0.76
CA ALA A 659 -6.97 8.08 2.14
C ALA A 659 -8.40 7.79 2.64
N GLY A 660 -9.38 7.83 1.73
CA GLY A 660 -10.80 7.57 2.02
C GLY A 660 -11.22 6.10 2.03
N LEU A 661 -10.31 5.15 1.75
CA LEU A 661 -10.64 3.72 1.64
C LEU A 661 -10.71 3.04 3.01
N VAL A 662 -11.55 3.57 3.90
CA VAL A 662 -11.65 3.20 5.33
C VAL A 662 -11.97 1.72 5.62
N ASN A 663 -12.33 0.93 4.60
CA ASN A 663 -12.53 -0.51 4.71
C ASN A 663 -11.31 -1.35 4.34
N LEU A 664 -10.17 -0.74 3.97
CA LEU A 664 -8.97 -1.44 3.56
C LEU A 664 -8.40 -2.27 4.70
N GLU A 665 -8.19 -3.57 4.45
CA GLU A 665 -7.66 -4.55 5.38
C GLU A 665 -6.23 -4.98 5.01
N SER A 666 -5.84 -4.89 3.73
CA SER A 666 -4.50 -5.25 3.25
C SER A 666 -4.01 -4.31 2.15
N LEU A 667 -2.80 -3.77 2.32
CA LEU A 667 -2.13 -2.88 1.36
C LEU A 667 -0.72 -3.40 1.04
N LEU A 668 -0.45 -3.65 -0.25
CA LEU A 668 0.86 -4.08 -0.75
C LEU A 668 1.35 -3.08 -1.81
N ILE A 669 2.42 -2.36 -1.48
CA ILE A 669 3.02 -1.26 -2.28
C ILE A 669 4.55 -1.42 -2.43
N VAL A 670 5.04 -2.66 -2.42
CA VAL A 670 6.48 -2.97 -2.46
C VAL A 670 7.15 -2.43 -3.73
N GLY A 671 8.33 -1.82 -3.62
CA GLY A 671 9.11 -1.40 -4.79
C GLY A 671 8.56 -0.19 -5.55
N ASP A 672 7.69 0.59 -4.92
CA ASP A 672 7.19 1.87 -5.44
C ASP A 672 8.13 3.03 -5.02
N LYS A 673 7.69 4.30 -5.15
CA LYS A 673 8.47 5.51 -4.78
C LYS A 673 7.81 6.31 -3.65
N ILE A 674 7.05 5.64 -2.79
CA ILE A 674 6.23 6.29 -1.77
C ILE A 674 7.11 6.69 -0.58
N SER A 675 7.05 7.94 -0.16
CA SER A 675 7.73 8.42 1.05
C SER A 675 6.75 8.83 2.15
N ASP A 676 5.61 9.40 1.76
CA ASP A 676 4.55 9.83 2.66
C ASP A 676 3.46 8.75 2.81
N ILE A 677 3.24 8.32 4.05
CA ILE A 677 2.17 7.40 4.45
C ILE A 677 1.10 8.07 5.32
N SER A 678 1.09 9.41 5.40
CA SER A 678 0.03 10.17 6.08
C SER A 678 -1.40 9.81 5.62
N PRO A 679 -1.66 9.43 4.34
CA PRO A 679 -2.98 8.98 3.91
C PRO A 679 -3.48 7.72 4.63
N LEU A 680 -2.60 6.94 5.27
CA LEU A 680 -2.97 5.71 5.96
C LEU A 680 -3.57 5.94 7.35
N ALA A 681 -3.45 7.14 7.92
CA ALA A 681 -3.80 7.42 9.31
C ALA A 681 -5.27 7.09 9.66
N GLY A 682 -6.18 7.22 8.69
CA GLY A 682 -7.61 6.92 8.84
C GLY A 682 -8.01 5.47 8.55
N LEU A 683 -7.10 4.61 8.07
CA LEU A 683 -7.41 3.25 7.62
C LEU A 683 -7.41 2.24 8.77
N THR A 684 -8.20 2.50 9.81
CA THR A 684 -8.13 1.78 11.10
C THR A 684 -8.43 0.28 11.04
N LYS A 685 -8.96 -0.22 9.91
CA LYS A 685 -9.19 -1.66 9.65
C LYS A 685 -7.99 -2.38 9.04
N LEU A 686 -6.90 -1.67 8.74
CA LEU A 686 -5.73 -2.25 8.11
C LEU A 686 -5.08 -3.31 9.01
N ARG A 687 -4.91 -4.53 8.48
CA ARG A 687 -4.32 -5.69 9.16
C ARG A 687 -2.95 -6.04 8.61
N HIS A 688 -2.74 -5.80 7.33
CA HIS A 688 -1.52 -6.18 6.61
C HIS A 688 -1.00 -5.00 5.81
N PHE A 689 0.24 -4.61 6.07
CA PHE A 689 0.92 -3.53 5.34
C PHE A 689 2.32 -3.99 4.92
N PHE A 690 2.56 -3.98 3.62
CA PHE A 690 3.84 -4.37 3.01
C PHE A 690 4.35 -3.26 2.10
N SER A 691 5.51 -2.70 2.42
CA SER A 691 6.06 -1.53 1.73
C SER A 691 7.58 -1.54 1.57
N TRP A 692 8.23 -2.70 1.65
CA TRP A 692 9.67 -2.82 1.34
C TRP A 692 10.02 -2.04 0.08
N GLY A 693 11.14 -1.32 0.10
CA GLY A 693 11.71 -0.68 -1.10
C GLY A 693 11.15 0.71 -1.38
N ASN A 694 10.38 1.24 -0.44
CA ASN A 694 9.92 2.62 -0.40
C ASN A 694 10.74 3.44 0.61
N PRO A 695 11.04 4.72 0.33
CA PRO A 695 11.77 5.61 1.25
C PRO A 695 10.90 6.16 2.41
N ILE A 696 10.20 5.29 3.14
CA ILE A 696 9.31 5.65 4.26
C ILE A 696 10.12 5.80 5.55
N SER A 697 10.25 7.03 6.06
CA SER A 697 11.02 7.31 7.29
C SER A 697 10.16 7.68 8.50
N ASP A 698 8.94 8.20 8.30
CA ASP A 698 8.01 8.55 9.37
C ASP A 698 6.93 7.49 9.55
N LEU A 699 6.86 6.90 10.75
CA LEU A 699 5.84 5.92 11.14
C LEU A 699 4.69 6.52 11.95
N SER A 700 4.69 7.83 12.20
CA SER A 700 3.65 8.51 12.98
C SER A 700 2.21 8.23 12.49
N PRO A 701 1.93 8.08 11.18
CA PRO A 701 0.58 7.78 10.69
C PRO A 701 0.06 6.41 11.12
N LEU A 702 0.94 5.48 11.53
CA LEU A 702 0.54 4.12 11.93
C LEU A 702 0.03 4.04 13.37
N ILE A 703 0.17 5.08 14.19
CA ILE A 703 -0.09 5.04 15.64
C ILE A 703 -1.54 4.62 16.00
N GLY A 704 -2.49 4.91 15.11
CA GLY A 704 -3.92 4.61 15.28
C GLY A 704 -4.35 3.25 14.69
N LEU A 705 -3.48 2.54 13.97
CA LEU A 705 -3.83 1.34 13.22
C LEU A 705 -3.74 0.07 14.09
N THR A 706 -4.50 0.06 15.19
CA THR A 706 -4.39 -0.97 16.24
C THR A 706 -4.81 -2.38 15.80
N GLU A 707 -5.45 -2.52 14.64
CA GLU A 707 -5.79 -3.81 14.04
C GLU A 707 -4.65 -4.43 13.20
N LEU A 708 -3.52 -3.72 13.04
CA LEU A 708 -2.34 -4.23 12.33
C LEU A 708 -1.83 -5.53 12.95
N ASN A 709 -1.70 -6.54 12.10
CA ASN A 709 -1.21 -7.85 12.44
C ASN A 709 0.15 -8.15 11.81
N THR A 710 0.36 -7.68 10.58
CA THR A 710 1.62 -7.85 9.84
C THR A 710 2.07 -6.51 9.28
N LEU A 711 3.31 -6.15 9.60
CA LEU A 711 3.97 -4.94 9.13
C LEU A 711 5.33 -5.29 8.53
N ASP A 712 5.55 -4.94 7.27
CA ASP A 712 6.83 -5.07 6.58
C ASP A 712 7.24 -3.74 5.97
N ILE A 713 8.27 -3.13 6.57
CA ILE A 713 8.90 -1.90 6.08
C ILE A 713 10.42 -2.08 6.12
N CYS A 714 10.95 -2.99 5.31
CA CYS A 714 12.39 -3.20 5.19
C CYS A 714 13.03 -2.15 4.26
N GLY A 715 14.22 -1.65 4.63
CA GLY A 715 15.06 -0.82 3.75
C GLY A 715 14.64 0.64 3.59
N ALA A 716 14.03 1.26 4.61
CA ALA A 716 13.41 2.57 4.53
C ALA A 716 14.03 3.65 5.45
N ASP A 717 15.17 3.36 6.08
CA ASP A 717 15.90 4.26 6.99
C ASP A 717 15.03 4.83 8.13
N ILE A 718 14.43 3.93 8.93
CA ILE A 718 13.53 4.26 10.05
C ILE A 718 14.29 4.20 11.39
N PRO A 719 14.75 5.32 11.97
CA PRO A 719 15.44 5.30 13.26
C PRO A 719 14.48 5.27 14.47
N ASP A 720 13.25 5.77 14.35
CA ASP A 720 12.29 5.87 15.45
C ASP A 720 11.17 4.83 15.33
N LEU A 721 11.07 3.96 16.34
CA LEU A 721 10.04 2.92 16.44
C LEU A 721 8.95 3.29 17.47
N SER A 722 9.00 4.48 18.08
CA SER A 722 8.03 4.91 19.09
C SER A 722 6.56 4.86 18.63
N PRO A 723 6.21 5.11 17.35
CA PRO A 723 4.83 4.98 16.89
C PRO A 723 4.29 3.54 16.95
N LEU A 724 5.16 2.53 16.93
CA LEU A 724 4.77 1.11 16.96
C LEU A 724 4.38 0.64 18.37
N ALA A 725 4.75 1.38 19.43
CA ALA A 725 4.63 0.93 20.82
C ALA A 725 3.18 0.61 21.28
N LYS A 726 2.17 1.12 20.57
CA LYS A 726 0.74 0.88 20.84
C LYS A 726 0.12 -0.26 20.02
N LEU A 727 0.84 -0.82 19.06
CA LEU A 727 0.33 -1.82 18.12
C LEU A 727 0.43 -3.25 18.67
N SER A 728 -0.14 -3.48 19.87
CA SER A 728 -0.02 -4.74 20.61
C SER A 728 -0.62 -5.98 19.90
N GLY A 729 -1.37 -5.76 18.81
CA GLY A 729 -1.92 -6.81 17.94
C GLY A 729 -0.94 -7.38 16.90
N LEU A 730 0.25 -6.76 16.73
CA LEU A 730 1.27 -7.20 15.78
C LEU A 730 1.76 -8.62 16.10
N LYS A 731 1.76 -9.48 15.08
CA LYS A 731 2.29 -10.85 15.13
C LYS A 731 3.53 -11.04 14.27
N ASN A 732 3.63 -10.32 13.16
CA ASN A 732 4.75 -10.38 12.23
C ASN A 732 5.28 -8.95 11.99
N LEU A 733 6.54 -8.71 12.30
CA LEU A 733 7.17 -7.40 12.13
C LEU A 733 8.50 -7.56 11.40
N TYR A 734 8.62 -6.93 10.24
CA TYR A 734 9.83 -6.96 9.42
C TYR A 734 10.40 -5.55 9.25
N LEU A 735 11.59 -5.32 9.79
CA LEU A 735 12.26 -4.03 9.89
C LEU A 735 13.76 -4.15 9.51
N ALA A 736 14.09 -5.06 8.59
CA ALA A 736 15.47 -5.27 8.19
C ALA A 736 16.03 -4.05 7.44
N SER A 737 17.32 -3.76 7.61
CA SER A 737 18.04 -2.69 6.89
C SER A 737 17.48 -1.26 7.08
N ASN A 738 17.11 -0.88 8.31
CA ASN A 738 16.56 0.45 8.63
C ASN A 738 17.49 1.36 9.46
N GLY A 739 18.69 0.89 9.81
CA GLY A 739 19.62 1.65 10.65
C GLY A 739 19.15 1.83 12.11
N ILE A 740 18.20 1.01 12.57
CA ILE A 740 17.63 1.03 13.92
C ILE A 740 18.73 0.77 14.97
N SER A 741 18.73 1.51 16.07
CA SER A 741 19.63 1.26 17.21
C SER A 741 18.89 1.08 18.54
N ASP A 742 17.76 1.77 18.71
CA ASP A 742 16.89 1.64 19.88
C ASP A 742 15.63 0.83 19.51
N ILE A 743 15.44 -0.29 20.22
CA ILE A 743 14.29 -1.19 20.08
C ILE A 743 13.43 -1.25 21.35
N SER A 744 13.61 -0.31 22.29
CA SER A 744 12.87 -0.25 23.55
C SER A 744 11.35 -0.23 23.36
N SER A 745 10.87 0.41 22.30
CA SER A 745 9.45 0.49 21.93
C SER A 745 8.83 -0.87 21.60
N LEU A 746 9.63 -1.89 21.26
CA LEU A 746 9.15 -3.23 20.92
C LEU A 746 8.81 -4.09 22.15
N SER A 747 9.25 -3.70 23.36
CA SER A 747 9.15 -4.55 24.56
C SER A 747 7.71 -4.90 24.97
N LYS A 748 6.73 -4.12 24.51
CA LYS A 748 5.30 -4.32 24.81
C LYS A 748 4.56 -5.09 23.72
N LEU A 749 5.21 -5.45 22.61
CA LEU A 749 4.60 -6.16 21.49
C LEU A 749 4.61 -7.68 21.73
N THR A 750 4.08 -8.11 22.88
CA THR A 750 4.14 -9.49 23.37
C THR A 750 3.38 -10.51 22.53
N SER A 751 2.62 -10.06 21.53
CA SER A 751 1.93 -10.90 20.54
C SER A 751 2.82 -11.30 19.35
N LEU A 752 4.04 -10.76 19.26
CA LEU A 752 4.96 -11.06 18.17
C LEU A 752 5.34 -12.55 18.15
N THR A 753 5.26 -13.12 16.95
CA THR A 753 5.66 -14.50 16.65
C THR A 753 6.80 -14.56 15.64
N ARG A 754 6.96 -13.53 14.80
CA ARG A 754 8.07 -13.36 13.87
C ARG A 754 8.57 -11.93 13.91
N LEU A 755 9.87 -11.74 14.12
CA LEU A 755 10.51 -10.44 14.19
C LEU A 755 11.80 -10.44 13.37
N ASN A 756 11.87 -9.59 12.34
CA ASN A 756 13.08 -9.37 11.56
C ASN A 756 13.71 -8.01 11.87
N LEU A 757 14.89 -8.01 12.48
CA LEU A 757 15.69 -6.83 12.84
C LEU A 757 17.10 -6.89 12.22
N GLU A 758 17.25 -7.69 11.17
CA GLU A 758 18.49 -7.90 10.45
C GLU A 758 19.09 -6.61 9.84
N ARG A 759 20.43 -6.50 9.77
CA ARG A 759 21.13 -5.35 9.14
C ARG A 759 20.78 -3.99 9.76
N ASN A 760 20.72 -3.94 11.08
CA ASN A 760 20.51 -2.69 11.82
C ASN A 760 21.78 -2.34 12.63
N LYS A 761 21.66 -1.41 13.58
CA LYS A 761 22.73 -0.93 14.46
C LYS A 761 22.43 -1.26 15.93
N ILE A 762 21.73 -2.37 16.17
CA ILE A 762 21.25 -2.76 17.50
C ILE A 762 22.42 -3.33 18.31
N SER A 763 22.59 -2.85 19.54
CA SER A 763 23.58 -3.38 20.49
C SER A 763 22.97 -3.98 21.76
N ASP A 764 21.75 -3.55 22.12
CA ASP A 764 21.01 -4.01 23.29
C ASP A 764 19.74 -4.76 22.85
N VAL A 765 19.66 -6.03 23.24
CA VAL A 765 18.51 -6.91 22.96
C VAL A 765 17.65 -7.20 24.20
N SER A 766 17.96 -6.56 25.34
CA SER A 766 17.16 -6.70 26.56
C SER A 766 15.67 -6.37 26.39
N PRO A 767 15.24 -5.44 25.50
CA PRO A 767 13.81 -5.22 25.24
C PRO A 767 13.07 -6.42 24.66
N LEU A 768 13.77 -7.42 24.12
CA LEU A 768 13.18 -8.60 23.48
C LEU A 768 12.95 -9.76 24.46
N ALA A 769 13.48 -9.68 25.69
CA ALA A 769 13.50 -10.80 26.63
C ALA A 769 12.09 -11.35 26.97
N ASP A 770 11.10 -10.48 27.04
CA ASP A 770 9.71 -10.83 27.40
C ASP A 770 8.85 -11.24 26.19
N LEU A 771 9.41 -11.27 24.97
CA LEU A 771 8.70 -11.65 23.75
C LEU A 771 8.65 -13.17 23.56
N THR A 772 8.19 -13.89 24.59
CA THR A 772 8.24 -15.36 24.69
C THR A 772 7.34 -16.10 23.69
N GLN A 773 6.52 -15.38 22.91
CA GLN A 773 5.73 -15.94 21.81
C GLN A 773 6.50 -15.98 20.48
N LEU A 774 7.71 -15.45 20.42
CA LEU A 774 8.55 -15.49 19.23
C LEU A 774 8.87 -16.94 18.83
N LYS A 775 8.62 -17.24 17.56
CA LYS A 775 9.03 -18.49 16.91
C LYS A 775 10.25 -18.28 16.04
N TRP A 776 10.43 -17.07 15.53
CA TRP A 776 11.57 -16.70 14.68
C TRP A 776 12.02 -15.26 14.94
N LEU A 777 13.33 -15.08 15.11
CA LEU A 777 13.97 -13.80 15.39
C LEU A 777 15.24 -13.61 14.52
N GLY A 778 15.20 -12.62 13.63
CA GLY A 778 16.33 -12.21 12.81
C GLY A 778 17.12 -11.08 13.45
N LEU A 779 18.39 -11.32 13.77
CA LEU A 779 19.33 -10.36 14.38
C LEU A 779 20.67 -10.28 13.63
N HIS A 780 20.80 -10.91 12.46
CA HIS A 780 22.06 -10.93 11.71
C HIS A 780 22.58 -9.51 11.44
N TYR A 781 23.90 -9.34 11.31
CA TYR A 781 24.51 -8.05 10.96
C TYR A 781 24.03 -6.88 11.83
N ASN A 782 24.27 -6.99 13.14
CA ASN A 782 24.02 -5.94 14.14
C ASN A 782 25.31 -5.71 14.96
N LEU A 783 25.20 -5.01 16.09
CA LEU A 783 26.31 -4.64 16.99
C LEU A 783 26.16 -5.31 18.36
N ILE A 784 25.50 -6.47 18.43
CA ILE A 784 25.18 -7.14 19.69
C ILE A 784 26.43 -7.86 20.23
N THR A 785 26.82 -7.55 21.47
CA THR A 785 27.93 -8.21 22.17
C THR A 785 27.45 -9.23 23.21
N ASP A 786 26.22 -9.09 23.69
CA ASP A 786 25.66 -9.93 24.74
C ASP A 786 24.29 -10.45 24.34
N PHE A 787 24.16 -11.78 24.26
CA PHE A 787 22.92 -12.48 23.93
C PHE A 787 22.25 -13.10 25.16
N SER A 788 22.78 -12.90 26.38
CA SER A 788 22.26 -13.57 27.59
C SER A 788 20.81 -13.25 27.88
N HIS A 789 20.35 -12.04 27.51
CA HIS A 789 18.95 -11.64 27.67
C HIS A 789 17.96 -12.45 26.81
N LEU A 790 18.44 -13.20 25.81
CA LEU A 790 17.61 -14.05 24.96
C LEU A 790 17.53 -15.50 25.49
N SER A 791 18.09 -15.81 26.67
CA SER A 791 18.08 -17.17 27.23
C SER A 791 16.68 -17.74 27.46
N GLU A 792 15.71 -16.86 27.73
CA GLU A 792 14.30 -17.23 27.96
C GLU A 792 13.56 -17.56 26.65
N LEU A 793 14.16 -17.29 25.49
CA LEU A 793 13.60 -17.57 24.16
C LEU A 793 14.04 -18.94 23.62
N SER A 794 13.96 -19.99 24.45
CA SER A 794 14.52 -21.32 24.15
C SER A 794 13.87 -22.02 22.94
N GLU A 795 12.61 -21.71 22.65
CA GLU A 795 11.84 -22.28 21.53
C GLU A 795 11.90 -21.41 20.27
N THR A 796 12.62 -20.28 20.30
CA THR A 796 12.73 -19.34 19.18
C THR A 796 13.94 -19.70 18.31
N THR A 797 13.73 -19.78 16.99
CA THR A 797 14.86 -19.81 16.06
C THR A 797 15.48 -18.42 15.95
N ILE A 798 16.73 -18.26 16.39
CA ILE A 798 17.42 -16.95 16.44
C ILE A 798 18.59 -16.92 15.44
N SER A 799 18.48 -16.10 14.40
CA SER A 799 19.57 -15.79 13.47
C SER A 799 20.43 -14.67 14.05
N ARG A 800 21.63 -14.99 14.56
CA ARG A 800 22.48 -14.04 15.33
C ARG A 800 23.92 -13.87 14.80
N THR A 801 24.25 -14.47 13.66
CA THR A 801 25.59 -14.38 13.06
C THR A 801 25.94 -12.95 12.63
N PHE A 802 27.23 -12.68 12.42
CA PHE A 802 27.75 -11.34 12.09
C PHE A 802 27.44 -10.27 13.14
N ASN A 803 27.42 -10.68 14.42
CA ASN A 803 27.42 -9.80 15.59
C ASN A 803 28.75 -9.96 16.35
N PRO A 804 29.27 -8.91 17.01
CA PRO A 804 30.49 -9.02 17.81
C PRO A 804 30.46 -10.10 18.90
N GLY A 805 29.28 -10.39 19.48
CA GLY A 805 29.09 -11.42 20.50
C GLY A 805 28.72 -12.80 19.96
N ALA A 806 28.63 -12.99 18.63
CA ALA A 806 28.30 -14.28 18.04
C ALA A 806 29.53 -15.21 17.99
N PRO A 807 29.35 -16.52 18.21
CA PRO A 807 30.41 -17.51 18.04
C PRO A 807 31.07 -17.46 16.65
N THR A 808 32.38 -17.66 16.58
CA THR A 808 33.16 -17.70 15.33
C THR A 808 33.48 -19.15 14.95
N GLY A 809 33.09 -19.56 13.75
CA GLY A 809 33.40 -20.88 13.23
C GLY A 809 34.89 -21.06 12.92
N GLY A 810 35.39 -22.27 13.15
CA GLY A 810 36.77 -22.68 12.85
C GLY A 810 37.01 -23.00 11.38
N ALA A 811 37.98 -23.89 11.12
CA ALA A 811 38.31 -24.30 9.76
C ALA A 811 37.19 -25.12 9.12
N LYS A 812 36.98 -24.91 7.81
CA LYS A 812 35.99 -25.64 7.01
C LYS A 812 36.46 -27.06 6.70
N ILE A 813 35.53 -27.99 6.67
CA ILE A 813 35.77 -29.40 6.31
C ILE A 813 35.89 -29.49 4.79
N GLU A 814 37.11 -29.42 4.27
CA GLU A 814 37.37 -29.44 2.80
C GLU A 814 37.29 -30.85 2.19
N GLY A 815 37.39 -31.92 2.99
CA GLY A 815 37.35 -33.31 2.53
C GLY A 815 38.67 -34.08 2.65
N PRO A 816 38.83 -35.22 1.97
CA PRO A 816 37.96 -35.73 0.91
C PRO A 816 36.58 -36.16 1.42
N TRP A 817 35.55 -35.82 0.65
CA TRP A 817 34.16 -36.25 0.83
C TRP A 817 33.80 -37.28 -0.26
N LEU A 818 32.82 -38.13 -0.01
CA LEU A 818 32.09 -38.86 -1.04
C LEU A 818 30.81 -38.12 -1.42
N TRP A 819 30.62 -37.83 -2.70
CA TRP A 819 29.44 -37.13 -3.22
C TRP A 819 28.61 -38.04 -4.13
N THR A 820 27.29 -37.88 -4.13
CA THR A 820 26.40 -38.45 -5.16
C THR A 820 25.27 -37.47 -5.45
N ILE A 821 24.64 -37.60 -6.62
CA ILE A 821 23.54 -36.73 -7.06
C ILE A 821 22.30 -37.60 -7.27
N VAL A 822 21.16 -37.18 -6.72
CA VAL A 822 19.87 -37.86 -6.90
C VAL A 822 18.85 -36.94 -7.56
N PRO A 823 17.90 -37.48 -8.35
CA PRO A 823 16.84 -36.70 -8.97
C PRO A 823 15.76 -36.34 -7.94
N ALA A 824 15.56 -35.03 -7.70
CA ALA A 824 14.50 -34.52 -6.82
C ALA A 824 14.35 -33.01 -6.97
N GLU A 825 13.12 -32.50 -6.96
CA GLU A 825 12.82 -31.07 -7.13
C GLU A 825 13.46 -30.23 -6.01
N HIS A 826 13.11 -30.55 -4.74
CA HIS A 826 13.53 -29.80 -3.55
C HIS A 826 13.74 -30.73 -2.34
N LEU A 827 14.59 -30.33 -1.40
CA LEU A 827 14.64 -30.93 -0.07
C LEU A 827 13.37 -30.62 0.72
N ASP A 828 12.83 -31.64 1.39
CA ASP A 828 11.76 -31.50 2.36
C ASP A 828 12.09 -32.21 3.68
N SER A 829 11.20 -32.07 4.67
CA SER A 829 11.40 -32.58 6.04
C SER A 829 11.12 -34.07 6.23
N THR A 830 10.51 -34.74 5.25
CA THR A 830 9.90 -36.07 5.41
C THR A 830 10.41 -37.12 4.43
N THR A 831 10.91 -36.71 3.27
CA THR A 831 11.27 -37.62 2.19
C THR A 831 12.71 -38.10 2.33
N ASP A 832 12.90 -39.41 2.23
CA ASP A 832 14.21 -40.06 2.14
C ASP A 832 14.57 -40.24 0.66
N LEU A 833 15.24 -39.23 0.09
CA LEU A 833 15.55 -39.21 -1.35
C LEU A 833 16.60 -40.26 -1.75
N LEU A 834 17.40 -40.76 -0.80
CA LEU A 834 18.31 -41.87 -1.05
C LEU A 834 17.51 -43.18 -1.18
N SER A 835 16.48 -43.39 -0.35
CA SER A 835 15.57 -44.54 -0.45
C SER A 835 14.83 -44.55 -1.77
N GLU A 836 14.23 -43.41 -2.15
CA GLU A 836 13.51 -43.30 -3.43
C GLU A 836 14.41 -43.53 -4.64
N ALA A 837 15.61 -42.95 -4.63
CA ALA A 837 16.54 -43.09 -5.75
C ALA A 837 17.19 -44.48 -5.85
N SER A 838 17.23 -45.24 -4.75
CA SER A 838 17.84 -46.57 -4.70
C SER A 838 16.84 -47.73 -4.66
N GLU A 839 15.53 -47.45 -4.79
CA GLU A 839 14.46 -48.46 -4.64
C GLU A 839 14.53 -49.19 -3.28
N ASP A 840 14.65 -48.40 -2.21
CA ASP A 840 14.72 -48.83 -0.79
C ASP A 840 15.99 -49.60 -0.39
N VAL A 841 17.01 -49.64 -1.25
CA VAL A 841 18.30 -50.31 -0.95
C VAL A 841 19.16 -49.50 0.03
N LEU A 842 19.15 -48.17 -0.06
CA LEU A 842 19.92 -47.26 0.78
C LEU A 842 19.04 -46.13 1.30
N THR A 843 19.09 -45.85 2.60
CA THR A 843 18.36 -44.74 3.23
C THR A 843 19.31 -43.62 3.69
N GLU A 844 18.80 -42.40 3.87
CA GLU A 844 19.51 -41.30 4.52
C GLU A 844 20.05 -41.72 5.89
N GLN A 845 19.23 -42.45 6.66
CA GLN A 845 19.64 -42.95 7.97
C GLN A 845 20.75 -43.99 7.89
N HIS A 846 20.72 -44.88 6.90
CA HIS A 846 21.79 -45.86 6.68
C HIS A 846 23.12 -45.16 6.39
N ILE A 847 23.14 -44.24 5.42
CA ILE A 847 24.37 -43.52 5.06
C ILE A 847 24.85 -42.60 6.20
N ALA A 848 23.93 -41.96 6.94
CA ALA A 848 24.28 -41.16 8.10
C ALA A 848 24.88 -41.97 9.27
N THR A 849 24.60 -43.27 9.32
CA THR A 849 25.08 -44.18 10.37
C THR A 849 26.40 -44.84 10.00
N TYR A 850 26.50 -45.38 8.78
CA TYR A 850 27.63 -46.22 8.35
C TYR A 850 28.60 -45.51 7.40
N GLY A 851 28.21 -44.35 6.87
CA GLY A 851 28.95 -43.63 5.84
C GLY A 851 28.68 -44.15 4.42
N ALA A 852 29.01 -43.35 3.42
CA ALA A 852 28.87 -43.76 2.03
C ALA A 852 29.99 -44.71 1.58
N ASN A 853 29.65 -45.59 0.63
CA ASN A 853 30.58 -46.52 -0.01
C ASN A 853 30.65 -46.26 -1.52
N SER A 854 31.85 -46.08 -2.07
CA SER A 854 32.09 -45.86 -3.50
C SER A 854 31.76 -47.04 -4.41
N GLU A 855 31.49 -48.22 -3.86
CA GLU A 855 31.13 -49.42 -4.63
C GLU A 855 29.62 -49.69 -4.66
N ILE A 856 28.84 -49.01 -3.81
CA ILE A 856 27.38 -49.19 -3.75
C ILE A 856 26.71 -48.02 -4.46
N PRO A 857 26.04 -48.23 -5.60
CA PRO A 857 25.34 -47.18 -6.33
C PRO A 857 24.09 -46.68 -5.57
N VAL A 858 23.68 -45.45 -5.88
CA VAL A 858 22.35 -44.90 -5.57
C VAL A 858 21.61 -44.74 -6.89
N GLY A 859 20.76 -45.72 -7.21
CA GLY A 859 20.16 -45.85 -8.54
C GLY A 859 21.24 -46.02 -9.60
N ASP A 860 21.26 -45.14 -10.61
CA ASP A 860 22.28 -45.14 -11.67
C ASP A 860 23.58 -44.38 -11.29
N ASN A 861 23.63 -43.73 -10.12
CA ASN A 861 24.73 -42.85 -9.73
C ASN A 861 25.70 -43.53 -8.75
N MET A 862 27.01 -43.36 -8.97
CA MET A 862 28.05 -43.83 -8.04
C MET A 862 28.51 -42.68 -7.12
N TRP A 863 28.95 -43.02 -5.91
CA TRP A 863 29.62 -42.06 -5.04
C TRP A 863 31.03 -41.73 -5.58
N ILE A 864 31.34 -40.44 -5.67
CA ILE A 864 32.60 -39.91 -6.20
C ILE A 864 33.38 -39.19 -5.11
N THR A 865 34.70 -39.32 -5.12
CA THR A 865 35.55 -38.60 -4.14
C THR A 865 35.85 -37.18 -4.61
N GLY A 866 35.58 -36.18 -3.77
CA GLY A 866 35.82 -34.76 -4.08
C GLY A 866 36.18 -33.91 -2.86
N LYS A 867 36.92 -32.82 -3.09
CA LYS A 867 37.20 -31.80 -2.06
C LYS A 867 36.51 -30.50 -2.41
N ILE A 868 35.90 -29.85 -1.44
CA ILE A 868 35.25 -28.55 -1.60
C ILE A 868 36.18 -27.44 -1.13
N ALA A 869 36.23 -26.34 -1.87
CA ALA A 869 37.05 -25.19 -1.48
C ALA A 869 36.48 -24.49 -0.22
N PRO A 870 37.34 -23.92 0.65
CA PRO A 870 36.91 -23.25 1.88
C PRO A 870 36.27 -21.87 1.63
N SER A 871 36.14 -21.46 0.37
CA SER A 871 35.54 -20.21 -0.08
C SER A 871 35.04 -20.37 -1.52
N GLY A 872 34.10 -19.54 -1.95
CA GLY A 872 33.59 -19.51 -3.33
C GLY A 872 32.08 -19.72 -3.38
N GLN A 873 31.41 -19.02 -4.30
CA GLN A 873 29.94 -18.94 -4.38
C GLN A 873 29.26 -20.24 -4.79
N LYS A 874 30.00 -21.16 -5.42
CA LYS A 874 29.52 -22.43 -5.97
C LYS A 874 30.55 -23.55 -5.82
N ASN A 875 31.20 -23.58 -4.66
CA ASN A 875 32.35 -24.46 -4.38
C ASN A 875 32.08 -25.96 -4.60
N ILE A 876 30.84 -26.43 -4.45
CA ILE A 876 30.46 -27.81 -4.76
C ILE A 876 30.33 -28.00 -6.28
N THR A 877 29.66 -27.08 -6.98
CA THR A 877 29.58 -27.14 -8.46
C THR A 877 30.97 -27.09 -9.11
N ASP A 878 31.84 -26.18 -8.66
CA ASP A 878 33.21 -26.07 -9.20
C ASP A 878 34.04 -27.36 -8.95
N MET A 879 33.77 -28.06 -7.84
CA MET A 879 34.36 -29.38 -7.57
C MET A 879 33.85 -30.44 -8.56
N LEU A 880 32.55 -30.49 -8.84
CA LEU A 880 31.97 -31.42 -9.82
C LEU A 880 32.47 -31.15 -11.24
N ASP A 881 32.56 -29.88 -11.64
CA ASP A 881 33.12 -29.46 -12.93
C ASP A 881 34.56 -29.94 -13.10
N THR A 882 35.36 -29.85 -12.02
CA THR A 882 36.76 -30.33 -12.01
C THR A 882 36.86 -31.85 -12.15
N LEU A 883 35.85 -32.59 -11.68
CA LEU A 883 35.76 -34.05 -11.83
C LEU A 883 35.21 -34.48 -13.21
N GLY A 884 34.90 -33.54 -14.11
CA GLY A 884 34.42 -33.83 -15.45
C GLY A 884 32.96 -34.29 -15.50
N ILE A 885 32.19 -34.02 -14.45
CA ILE A 885 30.76 -34.34 -14.38
C ILE A 885 30.03 -33.12 -14.94
N GLU A 886 29.76 -33.14 -16.25
CA GLU A 886 28.99 -32.06 -16.91
C GLU A 886 27.62 -31.93 -16.23
N THR A 887 27.37 -30.78 -15.60
CA THR A 887 26.03 -30.39 -15.15
C THR A 887 25.18 -30.08 -16.39
N VAL A 888 24.60 -31.13 -16.99
CA VAL A 888 23.77 -31.11 -18.22
C VAL A 888 22.63 -30.07 -18.10
N PRO A 889 22.10 -29.46 -19.19
CA PRO A 889 21.29 -28.22 -19.15
C PRO A 889 19.90 -28.27 -18.47
N ASN A 890 19.56 -29.32 -17.72
CA ASN A 890 18.34 -29.45 -16.91
C ASN A 890 18.73 -29.89 -15.49
N VAL A 891 19.49 -29.06 -14.78
CA VAL A 891 19.90 -29.27 -13.38
C VAL A 891 18.87 -28.79 -12.36
N ASN A 892 17.79 -28.16 -12.82
CA ASN A 892 16.59 -28.00 -12.00
C ASN A 892 16.08 -29.42 -11.71
N ASP A 893 15.82 -29.75 -10.45
CA ASP A 893 15.39 -31.07 -9.98
C ASP A 893 16.51 -32.07 -9.63
N ARG A 894 17.58 -31.61 -8.96
CA ARG A 894 18.62 -32.48 -8.40
C ARG A 894 19.08 -32.04 -7.00
N ILE A 895 19.31 -33.03 -6.14
CA ILE A 895 19.93 -32.87 -4.82
C ILE A 895 21.30 -33.53 -4.81
N ILE A 896 22.28 -32.89 -4.17
CA ILE A 896 23.60 -33.47 -3.95
C ILE A 896 23.75 -33.92 -2.49
N TYR A 897 24.19 -35.17 -2.30
CA TYR A 897 24.55 -35.72 -1.00
C TYR A 897 26.07 -35.79 -0.85
N GLY A 898 26.59 -35.46 0.33
CA GLY A 898 27.99 -35.56 0.70
C GLY A 898 28.16 -36.31 2.01
N SER A 899 29.01 -37.35 2.04
CA SER A 899 29.35 -38.12 3.22
C SER A 899 30.83 -37.96 3.56
N ILE A 900 31.16 -37.81 4.85
CA ILE A 900 32.52 -37.78 5.36
C ILE A 900 32.60 -38.40 6.76
N ILE A 901 33.73 -39.04 7.07
CA ILE A 901 33.97 -39.64 8.38
C ILE A 901 35.03 -38.81 9.12
N LEU A 902 34.67 -38.34 10.31
CA LEU A 902 35.51 -37.51 11.18
C LEU A 902 35.91 -38.30 12.42
N ASN A 903 37.19 -38.52 12.65
CA ASN A 903 37.68 -39.18 13.85
C ASN A 903 38.02 -38.14 14.92
N SER A 904 37.31 -38.18 16.05
CA SER A 904 37.54 -37.30 17.20
C SER A 904 38.36 -38.04 18.27
N PRO A 905 39.46 -37.47 18.80
CA PRO A 905 40.30 -38.13 19.80
C PRO A 905 39.65 -38.19 21.20
N ARG A 906 38.51 -37.51 21.39
CA ARG A 906 37.73 -37.45 22.63
C ARG A 906 36.29 -37.03 22.33
N GLU A 907 35.40 -37.19 23.30
CA GLU A 907 34.06 -36.58 23.19
C GLU A 907 34.13 -35.06 23.34
N GLN A 908 33.46 -34.30 22.47
CA GLN A 908 33.51 -32.84 22.43
C GLN A 908 32.11 -32.26 22.14
N TYR A 909 31.56 -31.50 23.09
CA TYR A 909 30.35 -30.71 22.89
C TYR A 909 30.71 -29.34 22.29
N LYS A 910 30.32 -29.10 21.04
CA LYS A 910 30.78 -27.99 20.23
C LYS A 910 29.70 -27.47 19.28
N ASP A 911 29.78 -26.19 18.94
CA ASP A 911 28.94 -25.62 17.90
C ASP A 911 29.44 -26.07 16.52
N MET A 912 28.55 -26.63 15.71
CA MET A 912 28.75 -26.89 14.30
C MET A 912 28.21 -25.70 13.50
N PHE A 913 29.02 -25.21 12.58
CA PHE A 913 28.71 -24.08 11.70
C PHE A 913 28.37 -24.57 10.30
N VAL A 914 27.35 -23.96 9.72
CA VAL A 914 26.80 -24.30 8.41
C VAL A 914 26.64 -23.06 7.53
N GLY A 915 26.93 -23.23 6.24
CA GLY A 915 26.72 -22.26 5.19
C GLY A 915 26.22 -22.94 3.92
N SER A 916 25.19 -22.40 3.29
CA SER A 916 24.58 -22.84 2.04
C SER A 916 23.80 -21.68 1.43
N ASN A 917 23.70 -21.63 0.11
CA ASN A 917 22.88 -20.66 -0.64
C ASN A 917 21.45 -21.17 -0.93
N THR A 918 21.16 -22.39 -0.49
CA THR A 918 19.91 -23.14 -0.68
C THR A 918 19.53 -23.94 0.56
N ALA A 919 18.47 -24.76 0.44
CA ALA A 919 18.12 -25.72 1.46
C ALA A 919 19.26 -26.71 1.76
N VAL A 920 19.40 -27.09 3.02
CA VAL A 920 20.41 -28.02 3.51
C VAL A 920 19.87 -28.89 4.64
N LYS A 921 20.20 -30.18 4.63
CA LYS A 921 20.01 -31.12 5.74
C LYS A 921 21.36 -31.68 6.18
N ILE A 922 21.55 -31.88 7.48
CA ILE A 922 22.78 -32.39 8.07
C ILE A 922 22.45 -33.49 9.08
N TRP A 923 23.07 -34.64 8.90
CA TRP A 923 23.05 -35.72 9.87
C TRP A 923 24.44 -35.93 10.48
N LEU A 924 24.47 -36.24 11.76
CA LEU A 924 25.67 -36.63 12.48
C LEU A 924 25.38 -37.91 13.26
N ASN A 925 26.15 -38.96 13.02
CA ASN A 925 26.04 -40.24 13.72
C ASN A 925 24.63 -40.86 13.65
N GLY A 926 24.03 -40.86 12.46
CA GLY A 926 22.69 -41.41 12.20
C GLY A 926 21.52 -40.49 12.56
N GLU A 927 21.76 -39.36 13.24
CA GLU A 927 20.70 -38.44 13.66
C GLU A 927 20.67 -37.19 12.77
N LEU A 928 19.47 -36.77 12.32
CA LEU A 928 19.27 -35.48 11.66
C LEU A 928 19.42 -34.36 12.70
N VAL A 929 20.58 -33.70 12.71
CA VAL A 929 20.95 -32.70 13.72
C VAL A 929 20.64 -31.26 13.30
N TYR A 930 20.49 -31.02 12.00
CA TYR A 930 20.16 -29.69 11.48
C TYR A 930 19.44 -29.78 10.13
N GLN A 931 18.45 -28.91 9.93
CA GLN A 931 17.87 -28.66 8.62
C GLN A 931 17.49 -27.20 8.47
N ASN A 932 17.71 -26.67 7.28
CA ASN A 932 17.20 -25.37 6.86
C ASN A 932 16.64 -25.55 5.45
N LEU A 933 15.32 -25.55 5.31
CA LEU A 933 14.63 -25.83 4.05
C LEU A 933 14.33 -24.53 3.26
N ASN A 934 14.96 -23.40 3.62
CA ASN A 934 14.73 -22.13 2.95
C ASN A 934 15.54 -22.04 1.64
N TRP A 935 14.83 -22.08 0.52
CA TRP A 935 15.39 -21.97 -0.83
C TRP A 935 16.04 -20.61 -1.15
N ASN A 936 15.63 -19.54 -0.47
CA ASN A 936 16.06 -18.16 -0.74
C ASN A 936 17.12 -17.65 0.23
N ASN A 937 18.04 -18.52 0.65
CA ASN A 937 19.12 -18.12 1.54
C ASN A 937 20.17 -17.25 0.83
N THR A 938 20.68 -16.21 1.50
CA THR A 938 21.65 -15.24 0.94
C THR A 938 23.08 -15.46 1.46
N GLY A 939 23.33 -16.53 2.23
CA GLY A 939 24.63 -16.86 2.81
C GLY A 939 25.67 -17.46 1.83
N VAL A 940 25.88 -16.82 0.67
CA VAL A 940 26.65 -17.36 -0.48
C VAL A 940 28.18 -17.49 -0.29
N HIS A 941 28.76 -17.06 0.83
CA HIS A 941 30.22 -16.89 0.93
C HIS A 941 30.87 -17.45 2.21
N ASN A 942 30.11 -17.80 3.24
CA ASN A 942 30.67 -18.31 4.50
C ASN A 942 29.61 -19.04 5.35
N TYR A 943 30.00 -19.46 6.57
CA TYR A 943 29.04 -19.82 7.61
C TYR A 943 28.03 -18.69 7.83
N HIS A 944 26.76 -19.04 7.90
CA HIS A 944 25.69 -18.10 8.19
C HIS A 944 24.80 -18.57 9.35
N ASP A 945 24.93 -19.82 9.77
CA ASP A 945 24.20 -20.41 10.90
C ASP A 945 25.09 -21.40 11.68
N PHE A 946 24.67 -21.75 12.89
CA PHE A 946 25.32 -22.74 13.73
C PHE A 946 24.37 -23.37 14.73
N PHE A 947 24.68 -24.58 15.16
CA PHE A 947 23.92 -25.33 16.15
C PHE A 947 24.86 -26.16 17.03
N SER A 948 24.51 -26.38 18.30
CA SER A 948 25.34 -27.17 19.21
C SER A 948 25.13 -28.67 18.97
N THR A 949 26.23 -29.43 18.93
CA THR A 949 26.20 -30.89 18.75
C THR A 949 27.39 -31.56 19.47
N THR A 950 27.42 -32.89 19.46
CA THR A 950 28.48 -33.68 20.12
C THR A 950 29.24 -34.51 19.09
N LEU A 951 30.55 -34.30 19.01
CA LEU A 951 31.45 -35.27 18.40
C LEU A 951 31.77 -36.34 19.44
N LYS A 952 31.38 -37.60 19.17
CA LYS A 952 31.69 -38.76 20.01
C LYS A 952 33.17 -39.11 19.90
N LEU A 953 33.74 -39.75 20.92
CA LEU A 953 35.07 -40.36 20.82
C LEU A 953 35.10 -41.38 19.66
N GLY A 954 36.11 -41.32 18.79
CA GLY A 954 36.26 -42.20 17.64
C GLY A 954 35.61 -41.65 16.37
N ALA A 955 35.13 -42.56 15.51
CA ALA A 955 34.54 -42.19 14.21
C ALA A 955 33.17 -41.52 14.36
N ASN A 956 32.98 -40.42 13.64
CA ASN A 956 31.73 -39.70 13.52
C ASN A 956 31.35 -39.56 12.06
N VAL A 957 30.18 -40.07 11.68
CA VAL A 957 29.70 -40.00 10.28
C VAL A 957 28.90 -38.74 10.09
N LEU A 958 29.33 -37.89 9.16
CA LEU A 958 28.67 -36.66 8.78
C LEU A 958 28.10 -36.82 7.36
N LEU A 959 26.77 -36.72 7.24
CA LEU A 959 26.06 -36.68 5.97
C LEU A 959 25.46 -35.29 5.78
N VAL A 960 25.57 -34.74 4.58
CA VAL A 960 24.95 -33.47 4.19
C VAL A 960 24.16 -33.67 2.90
N ALA A 961 23.02 -32.99 2.78
CA ALA A 961 22.26 -32.89 1.54
C ALA A 961 22.06 -31.41 1.21
N VAL A 962 22.30 -31.01 -0.05
CA VAL A 962 22.23 -29.61 -0.48
C VAL A 962 21.44 -29.48 -1.78
N ASP A 963 20.60 -28.46 -1.83
CA ASP A 963 19.76 -28.17 -2.98
C ASP A 963 20.43 -27.39 -4.10
N TYR A 964 19.94 -27.53 -5.33
CA TYR A 964 20.47 -26.82 -6.50
C TYR A 964 19.73 -25.51 -6.75
N ARG A 965 20.45 -24.38 -6.87
CA ARG A 965 19.84 -23.10 -7.27
C ARG A 965 20.14 -22.76 -8.73
N PRO A 966 19.12 -22.43 -9.54
CA PRO A 966 19.34 -21.80 -10.83
C PRO A 966 20.22 -20.55 -10.67
N TRP A 967 21.21 -20.37 -11.56
CA TRP A 967 22.17 -19.25 -11.59
C TRP A 967 23.28 -19.24 -10.53
N LEU A 968 23.08 -19.84 -9.36
CA LEU A 968 24.07 -19.84 -8.26
C LEU A 968 24.79 -21.17 -8.06
N GLY A 969 24.24 -22.29 -8.52
CA GLY A 969 24.84 -23.63 -8.34
C GLY A 969 24.81 -24.13 -6.89
N TRP A 970 25.41 -25.30 -6.65
CA TRP A 970 25.54 -25.90 -5.32
C TRP A 970 26.66 -25.23 -4.52
N ASN A 971 26.35 -24.88 -3.27
CA ASN A 971 27.29 -24.30 -2.32
C ASN A 971 27.10 -24.90 -0.93
N GLY A 972 28.22 -25.20 -0.25
CA GLY A 972 28.19 -25.71 1.12
C GLY A 972 29.46 -25.38 1.89
N PHE A 973 29.30 -24.95 3.14
CA PHE A 973 30.37 -24.70 4.10
C PHE A 973 30.03 -25.38 5.42
N PHE A 974 30.82 -26.36 5.82
CA PHE A 974 30.59 -27.14 7.03
C PHE A 974 31.83 -27.12 7.91
N GLY A 975 31.68 -27.04 9.22
CA GLY A 975 32.77 -27.20 10.17
C GLY A 975 32.33 -26.92 11.59
N PHE A 976 33.28 -26.88 12.51
CA PHE A 976 33.01 -26.73 13.94
C PHE A 976 33.62 -25.44 14.47
N GLU A 977 33.21 -25.05 15.68
CA GLU A 977 33.83 -23.99 16.48
C GLU A 977 35.36 -24.11 16.47
N GLU A 978 36.03 -22.96 16.47
CA GLU A 978 37.49 -22.90 16.57
C GLU A 978 38.01 -23.71 17.78
N GLY A 979 39.06 -24.50 17.57
CA GLY A 979 39.64 -25.38 18.58
C GLY A 979 39.03 -26.77 18.70
N THR A 980 38.06 -27.14 17.85
CA THR A 980 37.54 -28.51 17.77
C THR A 980 38.57 -29.47 17.14
N GLU A 981 38.92 -30.56 17.82
CA GLU A 981 39.95 -31.51 17.37
C GLU A 981 39.31 -32.71 16.62
N TYR A 982 39.67 -32.93 15.36
CA TYR A 982 39.29 -34.14 14.61
C TYR A 982 40.22 -34.36 13.41
N THR A 983 40.21 -35.57 12.84
CA THR A 983 40.88 -35.90 11.57
C THR A 983 39.88 -36.47 10.57
N VAL A 984 40.05 -36.19 9.28
CA VAL A 984 39.23 -36.82 8.22
C VAL A 984 39.77 -38.22 7.92
N THR A 985 38.92 -39.24 8.03
CA THR A 985 39.25 -40.62 7.66
C THR A 985 39.05 -40.79 6.14
N PRO A 986 40.05 -41.25 5.37
CA PRO A 986 39.88 -41.48 3.93
C PRO A 986 38.80 -42.51 3.62
N HIS A 987 37.96 -42.22 2.64
CA HIS A 987 36.94 -43.16 2.15
C HIS A 987 37.58 -44.37 1.45
N GLY A 988 36.97 -45.55 1.62
CA GLY A 988 37.52 -46.83 1.13
C GLY A 988 38.66 -47.40 1.98
N SER A 989 39.02 -46.74 3.09
CA SER A 989 39.87 -47.29 4.15
C SER A 989 38.97 -47.77 5.29
N GLY A 990 38.83 -49.08 5.49
CA GLY A 990 37.87 -49.60 6.45
C GLY A 990 37.70 -51.11 6.36
N PHE A 991 36.55 -51.61 6.80
CA PHE A 991 36.20 -53.02 6.71
C PHE A 991 34.84 -53.15 6.03
N THR A 992 34.63 -54.21 5.27
CA THR A 992 33.39 -54.47 4.54
C THR A 992 33.00 -55.93 4.68
N PHE A 993 31.71 -56.21 4.68
CA PHE A 993 31.26 -57.57 4.41
C PHE A 993 31.26 -57.84 2.91
N SER A 994 31.52 -59.09 2.50
CA SER A 994 31.36 -59.50 1.11
C SER A 994 29.93 -59.28 0.64
N ALA A 995 29.75 -58.71 -0.55
CA ALA A 995 28.46 -58.62 -1.23
C ALA A 995 28.01 -60.03 -1.68
N SER A 996 27.44 -60.84 -0.77
CA SER A 996 27.03 -62.20 -1.10
C SER A 996 25.55 -62.27 -1.50
N GLU A 997 25.35 -62.54 -2.79
CA GLU A 997 24.23 -63.21 -3.47
C GLU A 997 22.79 -62.71 -3.20
N ALA A 998 22.20 -62.06 -4.22
CA ALA A 998 20.86 -61.48 -4.21
C ALA A 998 19.68 -62.48 -4.09
N HIS A 999 19.94 -63.78 -4.00
CA HIS A 999 18.92 -64.83 -4.05
C HIS A 999 19.24 -65.99 -3.09
N LEU A 1000 19.28 -65.72 -1.79
CA LEU A 1000 19.32 -66.76 -0.76
C LEU A 1000 17.91 -67.30 -0.49
N LEU A 1001 17.76 -68.62 -0.38
CA LEU A 1001 16.50 -69.24 0.00
C LEU A 1001 16.65 -70.03 1.30
N ALA A 1002 15.54 -70.26 2.01
CA ALA A 1002 15.56 -71.07 3.22
C ALA A 1002 16.17 -72.46 2.93
N GLY A 1003 17.19 -72.85 3.71
CA GLY A 1003 18.00 -74.07 3.54
C GLY A 1003 19.34 -73.88 2.83
N ASP A 1004 19.64 -72.69 2.29
CA ASP A 1004 20.88 -72.42 1.56
C ASP A 1004 22.01 -71.95 2.48
N GLY A 1005 23.21 -72.50 2.25
CA GLY A 1005 24.41 -72.17 3.02
C GLY A 1005 25.27 -71.18 2.28
N PHE A 1006 25.73 -70.15 2.96
CA PHE A 1006 26.57 -69.11 2.36
C PHE A 1006 27.70 -68.70 3.30
N THR A 1007 28.77 -68.15 2.73
CA THR A 1007 29.91 -67.62 3.49
C THR A 1007 29.91 -66.11 3.43
N LEU A 1008 29.92 -65.49 4.60
CA LEU A 1008 30.06 -64.06 4.79
C LEU A 1008 31.50 -63.72 5.19
N ASN A 1009 32.22 -62.98 4.35
CA ASN A 1009 33.59 -62.57 4.62
C ASN A 1009 33.62 -61.13 5.14
N LEU A 1010 34.30 -60.87 6.26
CA LEU A 1010 34.73 -59.54 6.64
C LEU A 1010 36.10 -59.27 6.00
N ASN A 1011 36.19 -58.21 5.21
CA ASN A 1011 37.38 -57.80 4.48
C ASN A 1011 37.93 -56.51 5.06
N ALA A 1012 39.24 -56.40 5.17
CA ALA A 1012 39.93 -55.12 5.31
C ALA A 1012 40.05 -54.48 3.92
N GLU A 1013 39.78 -53.19 3.80
CA GLU A 1013 39.86 -52.42 2.56
C GLU A 1013 40.82 -51.24 2.72
N ASN A 1014 41.88 -51.20 1.91
CA ASN A 1014 42.94 -50.17 1.92
C ASN A 1014 43.45 -49.78 3.33
N ILE A 1015 43.46 -50.72 4.28
CA ILE A 1015 43.93 -50.47 5.64
C ILE A 1015 45.45 -50.28 5.63
N THR A 1016 45.96 -49.51 6.58
CA THR A 1016 47.40 -49.34 6.80
C THR A 1016 47.80 -49.90 8.17
N ASP A 1017 48.86 -50.69 8.19
CA ASP A 1017 49.53 -51.21 9.39
C ASP A 1017 48.64 -52.05 10.35
N LEU A 1018 47.64 -52.79 9.82
CA LEU A 1018 46.78 -53.65 10.64
C LEU A 1018 47.57 -54.80 11.27
N ALA A 1019 47.52 -54.92 12.58
CA ALA A 1019 48.17 -56.00 13.32
C ALA A 1019 47.23 -56.85 14.16
N GLY A 1020 46.02 -56.39 14.47
CA GLY A 1020 45.04 -57.21 15.18
C GLY A 1020 43.64 -56.65 15.13
N TRP A 1021 42.68 -57.49 15.46
CA TRP A 1021 41.26 -57.16 15.50
C TRP A 1021 40.49 -57.98 16.53
N GLN A 1022 39.39 -57.42 17.02
CA GLN A 1022 38.38 -58.12 17.80
C GLN A 1022 36.97 -57.71 17.36
N ALA A 1023 36.02 -58.63 17.51
CA ALA A 1023 34.61 -58.41 17.20
C ALA A 1023 33.71 -59.40 17.94
N ASP A 1024 32.46 -59.02 18.12
CA ASP A 1024 31.32 -59.92 18.29
C ASP A 1024 30.41 -59.74 17.08
N ILE A 1025 29.68 -60.80 16.68
CA ILE A 1025 28.70 -60.75 15.59
C ILE A 1025 27.31 -61.00 16.17
N GLU A 1026 26.33 -60.19 15.78
CA GLU A 1026 24.90 -60.43 16.08
C GLU A 1026 24.10 -60.63 14.77
N PHE A 1027 23.11 -61.52 14.80
CA PHE A 1027 22.22 -61.89 13.69
C PHE A 1027 20.86 -62.38 14.22
N ASP A 1028 19.79 -62.34 13.41
CA ASP A 1028 18.49 -62.88 13.84
C ASP A 1028 18.53 -64.42 13.86
N PRO A 1029 18.39 -65.08 15.04
CA PRO A 1029 18.41 -66.53 15.16
C PRO A 1029 17.17 -67.21 14.54
N ASN A 1030 16.14 -66.45 14.17
CA ASN A 1030 14.99 -66.97 13.42
C ASN A 1030 15.32 -67.14 11.93
N VAL A 1031 16.11 -66.21 11.37
CA VAL A 1031 16.42 -66.14 9.93
C VAL A 1031 17.72 -66.88 9.59
N LEU A 1032 18.75 -66.80 10.43
CA LEU A 1032 20.07 -67.38 10.19
C LEU A 1032 20.54 -68.31 11.31
N GLU A 1033 21.42 -69.24 10.96
CA GLU A 1033 22.17 -70.09 11.88
C GLU A 1033 23.66 -70.05 11.50
N ALA A 1034 24.54 -69.63 12.41
CA ALA A 1034 25.98 -69.68 12.19
C ALA A 1034 26.48 -71.12 12.35
N VAL A 1035 27.22 -71.61 11.35
CA VAL A 1035 27.69 -73.01 11.29
C VAL A 1035 29.17 -73.11 11.59
N GLU A 1036 29.98 -72.23 11.01
CA GLU A 1036 31.43 -72.30 11.09
C GLU A 1036 32.08 -70.91 11.03
N VAL A 1037 33.19 -70.73 11.73
CA VAL A 1037 33.98 -69.48 11.75
C VAL A 1037 35.44 -69.81 11.42
N ASN A 1038 35.97 -69.15 10.41
CA ASN A 1038 37.32 -69.34 9.90
C ASN A 1038 38.09 -68.00 9.85
N GLU A 1039 39.39 -68.05 10.15
CA GLU A 1039 40.26 -66.88 10.02
C GLU A 1039 40.55 -66.58 8.55
N GLY A 1040 40.45 -65.32 8.15
CA GLY A 1040 40.90 -64.87 6.84
C GLY A 1040 42.42 -64.91 6.66
N ASP A 1041 42.87 -64.78 5.40
CA ASP A 1041 44.31 -64.88 5.07
C ASP A 1041 45.05 -63.54 5.13
N PHE A 1042 44.36 -62.42 5.31
CA PHE A 1042 44.97 -61.09 5.23
C PHE A 1042 46.08 -60.87 6.27
N LEU A 1043 45.83 -61.25 7.54
CA LEU A 1043 46.85 -61.17 8.60
C LEU A 1043 47.96 -62.22 8.49
N LYS A 1044 47.84 -63.21 7.59
CA LYS A 1044 48.87 -64.23 7.30
C LYS A 1044 49.77 -63.85 6.12
N SER A 1045 49.48 -62.73 5.46
CA SER A 1045 50.30 -62.19 4.36
C SER A 1045 51.79 -62.11 4.73
N ASP A 1046 52.66 -62.28 3.74
CA ASP A 1046 54.12 -62.39 3.92
C ASP A 1046 54.59 -63.58 4.79
N GLY A 1047 53.73 -64.59 5.00
CA GLY A 1047 54.06 -65.81 5.74
C GLY A 1047 54.13 -65.62 7.26
N ALA A 1048 53.52 -64.55 7.80
CA ALA A 1048 53.47 -64.31 9.23
C ALA A 1048 52.56 -65.34 9.94
N SER A 1049 52.90 -65.64 11.19
CA SER A 1049 52.02 -66.41 12.08
C SER A 1049 50.96 -65.51 12.70
N THR A 1050 49.77 -66.04 12.98
CA THR A 1050 48.68 -65.35 13.67
C THR A 1050 48.25 -66.12 14.92
N PHE A 1051 47.69 -65.40 15.89
CA PHE A 1051 46.87 -65.95 16.95
C PHE A 1051 45.42 -65.69 16.58
N PHE A 1052 44.60 -66.73 16.43
CA PHE A 1052 43.19 -66.62 16.07
C PHE A 1052 42.30 -67.29 17.11
N GLN A 1053 41.21 -66.60 17.47
CA GLN A 1053 40.15 -67.11 18.31
C GLN A 1053 38.82 -67.04 17.53
N SER A 1054 38.24 -68.21 17.25
CA SER A 1054 37.00 -68.37 16.48
C SER A 1054 35.71 -67.98 17.24
N GLY A 1055 35.83 -67.51 18.48
CA GLY A 1055 34.70 -67.17 19.34
C GLY A 1055 33.82 -68.36 19.75
N THR A 1056 32.69 -68.04 20.39
CA THR A 1056 31.62 -68.98 20.77
C THR A 1056 30.36 -68.66 19.99
N ILE A 1057 29.84 -69.62 19.22
CA ILE A 1057 28.57 -69.51 18.49
C ILE A 1057 27.41 -69.84 19.45
N ASP A 1058 26.50 -68.89 19.65
CA ASP A 1058 25.21 -69.07 20.32
C ASP A 1058 24.07 -68.78 19.33
N ASN A 1059 23.66 -69.80 18.59
CA ASN A 1059 22.56 -69.72 17.63
C ASN A 1059 21.19 -69.50 18.28
N ALA A 1060 21.04 -69.67 19.59
CA ALA A 1060 19.79 -69.37 20.28
C ALA A 1060 19.68 -67.87 20.60
N ALA A 1061 20.80 -67.24 20.95
CA ALA A 1061 20.89 -65.80 21.16
C ALA A 1061 21.14 -65.02 19.86
N GLY A 1062 21.52 -65.69 18.77
CA GLY A 1062 21.88 -65.04 17.51
C GLY A 1062 23.22 -64.31 17.60
N LYS A 1063 24.19 -64.84 18.37
CA LYS A 1063 25.47 -64.16 18.61
C LYS A 1063 26.68 -65.06 18.40
N ILE A 1064 27.78 -64.49 17.91
CA ILE A 1064 29.12 -65.07 17.95
C ILE A 1064 29.99 -64.14 18.79
N THR A 1065 30.45 -64.61 19.95
CA THR A 1065 31.18 -63.76 20.91
C THR A 1065 32.65 -64.14 21.06
N GLY A 1066 33.51 -63.15 21.23
CA GLY A 1066 34.94 -63.30 21.47
C GLY A 1066 35.74 -63.66 20.21
N LEU A 1067 35.38 -63.12 19.05
CA LEU A 1067 36.18 -63.25 17.83
C LEU A 1067 37.38 -62.33 17.92
N SER A 1068 38.57 -62.85 17.62
CA SER A 1068 39.75 -62.00 17.50
C SER A 1068 40.85 -62.66 16.68
N SER A 1069 41.68 -61.84 16.04
CA SER A 1069 42.97 -62.28 15.50
C SER A 1069 44.06 -61.25 15.78
N ALA A 1070 45.28 -61.72 16.04
CA ALA A 1070 46.46 -60.88 16.17
C ALA A 1070 47.63 -61.48 15.37
N ARG A 1071 48.25 -60.64 14.56
CA ARG A 1071 49.45 -60.96 13.76
C ARG A 1071 50.70 -60.95 14.64
N ILE A 1072 51.53 -61.98 14.50
CA ILE A 1072 52.81 -62.13 15.20
C ILE A 1072 53.94 -61.79 14.22
N ALA A 1073 54.24 -60.49 14.07
CA ALA A 1073 55.28 -59.97 13.17
C ALA A 1073 55.85 -58.63 13.68
N GLU A 1074 56.92 -58.11 13.05
CA GLU A 1074 57.48 -56.78 13.37
C GLU A 1074 56.73 -55.61 12.69
N LYS A 1075 55.81 -55.90 11.76
CA LYS A 1075 55.04 -54.92 10.99
C LYS A 1075 53.61 -55.38 10.82
N GLY A 1076 52.67 -54.43 10.82
CA GLY A 1076 51.29 -54.67 10.41
C GLY A 1076 51.19 -54.90 8.90
N VAL A 1077 49.97 -55.21 8.46
CA VAL A 1077 49.62 -55.44 7.05
C VAL A 1077 48.91 -54.22 6.51
N SER A 1078 49.31 -53.79 5.32
CA SER A 1078 48.62 -52.74 4.59
C SER A 1078 48.06 -53.30 3.28
N GLY A 1079 46.86 -52.88 2.90
CA GLY A 1079 46.18 -53.30 1.67
C GLY A 1079 44.75 -53.78 1.93
N THR A 1080 44.25 -54.59 1.00
CA THR A 1080 42.90 -55.18 1.03
C THR A 1080 42.97 -56.69 1.16
N GLY A 1081 42.05 -57.31 1.92
CA GLY A 1081 41.86 -58.75 1.96
C GLY A 1081 40.99 -59.24 3.14
N THR A 1082 40.58 -60.51 3.08
CA THR A 1082 39.69 -61.12 4.09
C THR A 1082 40.37 -61.31 5.44
N VAL A 1083 39.73 -60.81 6.50
CA VAL A 1083 40.18 -60.95 7.90
C VAL A 1083 39.39 -62.02 8.67
N LEU A 1084 38.13 -62.27 8.30
CA LEU A 1084 37.25 -63.27 8.93
C LEU A 1084 36.28 -63.84 7.88
N SER A 1085 35.95 -65.12 7.99
CA SER A 1085 34.95 -65.81 7.18
C SER A 1085 33.99 -66.57 8.09
N VAL A 1086 32.68 -66.32 7.96
CA VAL A 1086 31.63 -67.00 8.73
C VAL A 1086 30.67 -67.70 7.78
N MET A 1087 30.45 -69.01 7.97
CA MET A 1087 29.48 -69.77 7.21
C MET A 1087 28.14 -69.76 7.94
N PHE A 1088 27.09 -69.28 7.26
CA PHE A 1088 25.72 -69.24 7.75
C PHE A 1088 24.82 -70.20 6.98
N MET A 1089 23.73 -70.59 7.63
CA MET A 1089 22.62 -71.35 7.06
C MET A 1089 21.33 -70.53 7.18
N ALA A 1090 20.63 -70.32 6.05
CA ALA A 1090 19.33 -69.64 6.03
C ALA A 1090 18.21 -70.56 6.56
N LYS A 1091 17.45 -70.13 7.57
CA LYS A 1091 16.43 -70.95 8.25
C LYS A 1091 15.02 -70.75 7.69
N THR A 1092 14.59 -69.50 7.60
CA THR A 1092 13.26 -69.07 7.16
C THR A 1092 13.36 -67.82 6.30
N GLY A 1093 12.35 -67.55 5.48
CA GLY A 1093 12.31 -66.31 4.70
C GLY A 1093 12.15 -65.08 5.59
N GLY A 1094 12.68 -63.95 5.12
CA GLY A 1094 12.75 -62.71 5.86
C GLY A 1094 14.06 -61.96 5.61
N GLU A 1095 14.15 -60.75 6.16
CA GLU A 1095 15.36 -59.93 6.14
C GLU A 1095 15.96 -59.88 7.54
N THR A 1096 17.28 -60.04 7.63
CA THR A 1096 18.02 -59.88 8.88
C THR A 1096 19.26 -59.05 8.65
N GLN A 1097 19.64 -58.23 9.63
CA GLN A 1097 20.96 -57.62 9.67
C GLN A 1097 21.94 -58.54 10.38
N VAL A 1098 23.19 -58.52 9.91
CA VAL A 1098 24.36 -59.05 10.61
C VAL A 1098 25.19 -57.85 11.03
N THR A 1099 25.40 -57.67 12.33
CA THR A 1099 26.05 -56.49 12.90
C THR A 1099 27.32 -56.86 13.66
N LEU A 1100 28.24 -55.89 13.78
CA LEU A 1100 29.48 -56.04 14.54
C LEU A 1100 29.41 -55.27 15.87
N GLU A 1101 29.57 -55.98 16.99
CA GLU A 1101 29.66 -55.43 18.35
C GLU A 1101 31.10 -55.55 18.90
N ASN A 1102 31.43 -54.78 19.95
CA ASN A 1102 32.75 -54.81 20.62
C ASN A 1102 33.96 -54.75 19.67
N PHE A 1103 33.80 -53.99 18.59
CA PHE A 1103 34.67 -54.03 17.42
C PHE A 1103 35.85 -53.07 17.54
N GLU A 1104 37.08 -53.58 17.45
CA GLU A 1104 38.30 -52.78 17.49
C GLU A 1104 39.39 -53.32 16.55
N PHE A 1105 40.18 -52.41 16.01
CA PHE A 1105 41.38 -52.72 15.21
C PHE A 1105 42.62 -52.06 15.79
N GLY A 1106 43.71 -52.81 15.83
CA GLY A 1106 44.98 -52.34 16.34
C GLY A 1106 46.05 -52.30 15.26
N SER A 1107 46.82 -51.23 15.24
CA SER A 1107 48.09 -51.16 14.52
C SER A 1107 49.16 -52.01 15.20
N ILE A 1108 50.33 -52.19 14.57
CA ILE A 1108 51.44 -52.95 15.20
C ILE A 1108 51.98 -52.29 16.46
N THR A 1109 51.70 -51.00 16.64
CA THR A 1109 52.11 -50.22 17.82
C THR A 1109 51.09 -50.28 18.96
N GLY A 1110 49.90 -50.86 18.72
CA GLY A 1110 48.81 -50.91 19.68
C GLY A 1110 47.85 -49.71 19.63
N ASP A 1111 48.07 -48.77 18.71
CA ASP A 1111 47.13 -47.68 18.47
C ASP A 1111 45.87 -48.19 17.74
N ILE A 1112 44.69 -47.68 18.12
CA ILE A 1112 43.42 -48.01 17.47
C ILE A 1112 43.44 -47.46 16.04
N ILE A 1113 43.11 -48.30 15.07
CA ILE A 1113 42.85 -47.88 13.68
C ILE A 1113 41.38 -47.44 13.61
N PRO A 1114 41.08 -46.16 13.33
CA PRO A 1114 39.71 -45.66 13.30
C PRO A 1114 38.89 -46.33 12.20
N THR A 1115 37.78 -46.96 12.57
CA THR A 1115 36.84 -47.59 11.63
C THR A 1115 35.41 -47.36 12.08
N VAL A 1116 34.49 -47.34 11.13
CA VAL A 1116 33.06 -47.41 11.41
C VAL A 1116 32.68 -48.91 11.42
N PRO A 1117 31.89 -49.39 12.39
CA PRO A 1117 31.32 -50.73 12.32
C PRO A 1117 30.54 -50.89 11.02
N VAL A 1118 30.63 -52.05 10.39
CA VAL A 1118 29.86 -52.36 9.20
C VAL A 1118 28.83 -53.41 9.51
N ASP A 1119 27.61 -53.16 9.04
CA ASP A 1119 26.49 -54.08 9.12
C ASP A 1119 26.10 -54.49 7.70
N ILE A 1120 25.49 -55.67 7.54
CA ILE A 1120 24.99 -56.14 6.24
C ILE A 1120 23.59 -56.73 6.41
N THR A 1121 22.68 -56.36 5.50
CA THR A 1121 21.36 -56.99 5.41
C THR A 1121 21.43 -58.24 4.54
N ILE A 1122 20.89 -59.34 5.04
CA ILE A 1122 20.74 -60.61 4.35
C ILE A 1122 19.24 -60.85 4.12
N THR A 1123 18.84 -60.99 2.86
CA THR A 1123 17.45 -61.25 2.46
C THR A 1123 17.30 -62.71 2.02
N VAL A 1124 16.36 -63.42 2.66
CA VAL A 1124 16.03 -64.82 2.36
C VAL A 1124 14.63 -64.90 1.76
N GLY A 1125 14.49 -65.41 0.54
CA GLY A 1125 13.19 -65.58 -0.14
C GLY A 1125 12.38 -66.78 0.34
N GLU A 1126 11.04 -66.71 0.20
CA GLU A 1126 10.12 -67.80 0.58
C GLU A 1126 9.67 -68.67 -0.59
N TYR A 1127 10.04 -69.95 -0.55
CA TYR A 1127 9.32 -71.04 -1.21
C TYR A 1127 8.97 -72.10 -0.16
N PRO A 1128 7.85 -72.84 -0.31
CA PRO A 1128 7.50 -73.89 0.63
C PRO A 1128 8.60 -74.96 0.69
N ALA A 1129 8.93 -75.47 1.88
CA ALA A 1129 10.01 -76.46 2.06
C ALA A 1129 9.83 -77.76 1.24
N TRP A 1130 8.60 -78.02 0.77
CA TRP A 1130 8.21 -79.18 -0.03
C TRP A 1130 8.20 -78.93 -1.56
N ASP A 1131 8.57 -77.73 -2.01
CA ASP A 1131 8.94 -77.42 -3.40
C ASP A 1131 10.47 -77.61 -3.56
N VAL A 1132 10.87 -78.88 -3.71
CA VAL A 1132 12.27 -79.32 -3.66
C VAL A 1132 13.03 -78.93 -4.92
N ASN A 1133 12.34 -78.77 -6.06
CA ASN A 1133 12.92 -78.40 -7.35
C ASN A 1133 12.82 -76.89 -7.66
N GLN A 1134 12.13 -76.11 -6.83
CA GLN A 1134 12.00 -74.65 -6.91
C GLN A 1134 11.33 -74.15 -8.19
N ASP A 1135 10.46 -74.93 -8.80
CA ASP A 1135 9.71 -74.50 -9.99
C ASP A 1135 8.44 -73.71 -9.66
N GLY A 1136 8.19 -73.46 -8.37
CA GLY A 1136 7.01 -72.77 -7.85
C GLY A 1136 5.78 -73.68 -7.80
N ARG A 1137 5.92 -74.99 -8.06
CA ARG A 1137 4.83 -75.97 -8.04
C ARG A 1137 5.27 -77.27 -7.36
N VAL A 1138 4.68 -77.49 -6.20
CA VAL A 1138 4.72 -78.80 -5.52
C VAL A 1138 4.11 -79.88 -6.42
N SER A 1139 4.94 -80.77 -6.93
CA SER A 1139 4.57 -81.76 -7.94
C SER A 1139 5.28 -83.10 -7.72
N ILE A 1140 5.00 -84.07 -8.60
CA ILE A 1140 5.70 -85.36 -8.58
C ILE A 1140 7.21 -85.21 -8.83
N LEU A 1141 7.65 -84.10 -9.43
CA LEU A 1141 9.06 -83.84 -9.71
C LEU A 1141 9.85 -83.57 -8.42
N ASP A 1142 9.24 -82.89 -7.46
CA ASP A 1142 9.79 -82.68 -6.11
C ASP A 1142 9.89 -83.99 -5.35
N LEU A 1143 8.83 -84.80 -5.43
CA LEU A 1143 8.79 -86.12 -4.81
C LEU A 1143 9.87 -87.06 -5.36
N ILE A 1144 10.20 -86.95 -6.65
CA ILE A 1144 11.29 -87.70 -7.28
C ILE A 1144 12.65 -87.28 -6.70
N LEU A 1145 12.85 -85.99 -6.41
CA LEU A 1145 14.10 -85.52 -5.79
C LEU A 1145 14.26 -86.03 -4.36
N VAL A 1146 13.20 -86.00 -3.54
CA VAL A 1146 13.20 -86.59 -2.19
C VAL A 1146 13.46 -88.09 -2.24
N ALA A 1147 12.77 -88.81 -3.14
CA ALA A 1147 12.94 -90.25 -3.29
C ALA A 1147 14.33 -90.65 -3.83
N ARG A 1148 15.00 -89.77 -4.60
CA ARG A 1148 16.34 -90.01 -5.13
C ARG A 1148 17.38 -90.07 -4.01
N ASP A 1149 17.23 -89.21 -3.00
CA ASP A 1149 18.21 -89.06 -1.93
C ASP A 1149 17.80 -89.87 -0.66
N PHE A 1150 16.78 -90.74 -0.80
CA PHE A 1150 16.24 -91.61 0.25
C PHE A 1150 17.29 -92.56 0.84
N GLY A 1151 17.52 -92.45 2.15
CA GLY A 1151 18.52 -93.23 2.88
C GLY A 1151 19.97 -92.77 2.73
N ALA A 1152 20.22 -91.60 2.12
CA ALA A 1152 21.55 -91.01 2.06
C ALA A 1152 21.94 -90.36 3.40
N GLY A 1153 23.15 -90.65 3.92
CA GLY A 1153 23.66 -90.05 5.15
C GLY A 1153 24.21 -88.62 4.99
N THR A 1154 24.28 -88.10 3.76
CA THR A 1154 24.63 -86.71 3.45
C THR A 1154 24.12 -86.45 2.02
N PRO A 1155 22.97 -85.78 1.85
CA PRO A 1155 22.40 -85.60 0.51
C PRO A 1155 23.18 -84.59 -0.31
N ALA A 1156 23.14 -84.76 -1.64
CA ALA A 1156 23.68 -83.77 -2.57
C ALA A 1156 22.77 -82.54 -2.69
N ASN A 1157 21.48 -82.68 -2.40
CA ASN A 1157 20.54 -81.57 -2.25
C ASN A 1157 19.96 -81.58 -0.82
N LEU A 1158 20.38 -80.63 0.01
CA LEU A 1158 19.95 -80.51 1.40
C LEU A 1158 18.42 -80.32 1.56
N ARG A 1159 17.72 -79.92 0.49
CA ARG A 1159 16.26 -79.72 0.47
C ARG A 1159 15.45 -81.02 0.36
N THR A 1160 16.12 -82.16 0.23
CA THR A 1160 15.45 -83.47 0.17
C THR A 1160 15.06 -84.00 1.55
N ASP A 1161 15.61 -83.45 2.63
CA ASP A 1161 15.14 -83.64 4.01
C ASP A 1161 14.06 -82.61 4.32
N VAL A 1162 12.84 -82.88 3.86
CA VAL A 1162 11.71 -81.94 3.91
C VAL A 1162 11.29 -81.66 5.35
N ASN A 1163 11.43 -82.64 6.25
CA ASN A 1163 11.04 -82.50 7.66
C ASN A 1163 12.20 -82.07 8.59
N ARG A 1164 13.44 -82.02 8.07
CA ARG A 1164 14.65 -81.53 8.73
C ARG A 1164 15.07 -82.35 9.96
N ASP A 1165 14.81 -83.66 9.96
CA ASP A 1165 15.23 -84.56 11.03
C ASP A 1165 16.66 -85.11 10.86
N GLY A 1166 17.33 -84.73 9.76
CA GLY A 1166 18.67 -85.17 9.40
C GLY A 1166 18.70 -86.53 8.71
N VAL A 1167 17.55 -87.14 8.39
CA VAL A 1167 17.43 -88.48 7.83
C VAL A 1167 16.37 -88.52 6.73
N ILE A 1168 16.79 -88.51 5.47
CA ILE A 1168 15.84 -88.59 4.34
C ILE A 1168 15.17 -89.97 4.28
N ASN A 1169 13.90 -90.01 4.64
CA ASN A 1169 13.13 -91.23 4.76
C ASN A 1169 11.66 -91.04 4.33
N ILE A 1170 10.80 -92.03 4.60
CA ILE A 1170 9.40 -91.99 4.16
C ILE A 1170 8.65 -90.82 4.78
N GLN A 1171 9.11 -90.34 5.93
CA GLN A 1171 8.53 -89.22 6.64
C GLN A 1171 8.64 -87.91 5.84
N ASP A 1172 9.69 -87.73 5.03
CA ASP A 1172 9.85 -86.60 4.08
C ASP A 1172 8.89 -86.67 2.89
N LEU A 1173 8.31 -87.85 2.63
CA LEU A 1173 7.35 -88.08 1.55
C LEU A 1173 5.88 -87.96 2.00
N ILE A 1174 5.60 -87.95 3.31
CA ILE A 1174 4.24 -88.11 3.87
C ILE A 1174 3.87 -87.10 4.96
N THR A 1175 4.65 -86.03 5.20
CA THR A 1175 4.37 -85.07 6.28
C THR A 1175 2.94 -84.51 6.23
N ASP A 1176 2.11 -84.94 7.20
CA ASP A 1176 0.74 -84.49 7.47
C ASP A 1176 0.75 -83.16 8.24
N LEU A 1177 -0.01 -82.18 7.75
CA LEU A 1177 -0.33 -80.91 8.43
C LEU A 1177 -1.25 -81.12 9.66
N PRO A 1178 -1.12 -80.35 10.76
CA PRO A 1178 -2.21 -80.13 11.71
C PRO A 1178 -3.08 -78.90 11.30
N PRO A 1179 -4.42 -79.00 11.30
CA PRO A 1179 -5.33 -77.93 10.90
C PRO A 1179 -5.87 -77.04 12.05
N VAL A 1180 -5.87 -75.72 11.80
CA VAL A 1180 -6.86 -74.64 12.08
C VAL A 1180 -7.48 -74.48 13.49
N PHE A 1181 -7.40 -73.26 14.05
CA PHE A 1181 -8.55 -72.55 14.63
C PHE A 1181 -8.55 -71.06 14.27
N ALA A 1182 -9.71 -70.61 13.78
CA ALA A 1182 -10.07 -69.23 13.47
C ALA A 1182 -10.44 -68.43 14.73
N TYR A 1183 -10.30 -67.10 14.71
CA TYR A 1183 -11.36 -66.14 15.08
C TYR A 1183 -11.01 -64.70 14.61
N GLU A 1184 -11.93 -64.19 13.77
CA GLU A 1184 -12.43 -62.81 13.57
C GLU A 1184 -11.47 -61.60 13.47
N TYR A 1185 -11.42 -61.03 12.26
CA TYR A 1185 -11.49 -59.60 11.97
C TYR A 1185 -12.79 -59.31 11.22
#